data_AF-A0A8I1MQF0-F1
#
_entry.id   AF-A0A8I1MQF0-F1
#
_cell.length_a   1.000
_cell.length_b   1.000
_cell.length_c   1.000
_cell.angle_alpha   90.00
_cell.angle_beta   90.00
_cell.angle_gamma   90.00
#
_symmetry.space_group_name_H-M   'P 1'
#
loop_
_entity.id
_entity.type
_entity.pdbx_description
1 polymer ?
#
loop_
_entity_poly.entity_id
_entity_poly.type
_entity_poly.pdbx_seq_one_letter_code
_entity_poly.pdbx_strand_id
1 'polypeptide(L)'
;MRLSLTVFLSLWLVIAPHALAGENLVTNPGFENGNAPWQENNWLRNDARFERDPVNPHGGAFSYKMHFRRAIGGSALQFFYPQVAIKAGQTLKISYWARGISNGPPLHVILRKGSEPYTTYFRAESVPVEQWQEFSYTMTLPTSIDADNSQLVFLIKAPGQVWIDDVSIVELSSAEEGAPPVVSELRNGSFEAGRDGWTASFRERDFGTLWEESGSNSPSPESAVLNIRSEPGIPHGRNFLSMQVDPNCRATLSSGYFPARYGHPMRLKFSLRSDGEKEFQVAVGSGKNANTRFDGRTTLKATPQWKTYEVPVTLKAAPGGSYCIDFDFNNPGRYDLDAVSIVEADNPPEELFPASLAIEPSADAPVAHLYDQHQPASFRLLAAGMSPRRSVEYQVTAYDFTGSPIAQQTVQIQPDETGTGETAFTVPTDRFGAFRLEARPINNEASGFLAWIRSLVNGKKKSALPEIAAEQIYSVLPALPPPAERPDSFFGGHADFTSYNLEIARKAGFRWLRLYPPLSTLWMAVEHRPGEWRFRTEGAARARREGFRLLGVFATAPSFAADLNPKDPERPRWTRSYPPADLERWKEYVTRCFNAFSPQVEAWEVWNEPDGDYLRVRPGQDKAAVCARILQATREALDANGKPATLIGPALASINAPLGWEILEMGAGRFLDAFSFHFYSLEAGGGSPDTAYVTPLLARYRTFTNREGLPMPLWHTEGGAFLQGSQSWLETYRVPHSSSVTPSEAAASMVRAALYFKASGVKRYFDYQLGTSPAGRKVHEDITCGFIDVTGIPGPGIAAHAAMVALTEDASPVGFESRPIGDVTIQVARFQTDHGPLEACWSAGDLPLSQVLPASSVVEVKDLMGNGISYDQARVSKFPIYVRTQATP
;
A
#
# COMPACT_ATOMS: atom_id res chain seq x y z
N MET A 1 -27.50 -66.75 37.53
CA MET A 1 -27.85 -65.38 37.97
C MET A 1 -26.75 -64.46 37.44
N ARG A 2 -27.11 -63.45 36.63
CA ARG A 2 -26.26 -62.77 35.63
C ARG A 2 -26.06 -63.59 34.34
N LEU A 3 -26.34 -62.97 33.20
CA LEU A 3 -25.35 -62.74 32.13
C LEU A 3 -25.92 -61.82 31.02
N SER A 4 -24.99 -61.02 30.49
CA SER A 4 -24.89 -60.48 29.13
C SER A 4 -25.65 -59.23 28.68
N LEU A 5 -24.87 -58.44 27.96
CA LEU A 5 -24.96 -57.06 27.56
C LEU A 5 -25.05 -57.03 26.03
N THR A 6 -26.14 -56.51 25.45
CA THR A 6 -26.19 -56.15 24.03
C THR A 6 -27.28 -55.10 23.81
N VAL A 7 -26.90 -53.84 23.52
CA VAL A 7 -27.78 -52.89 22.82
C VAL A 7 -26.93 -52.11 21.83
N PHE A 8 -27.32 -52.24 20.55
CA PHE A 8 -26.79 -51.55 19.39
C PHE A 8 -26.98 -50.03 19.52
N LEU A 9 -25.92 -49.25 19.29
CA LEU A 9 -25.99 -47.81 19.08
C LEU A 9 -25.54 -47.51 17.63
N SER A 10 -26.51 -47.20 16.77
CA SER A 10 -26.29 -46.67 15.43
C SER A 10 -25.92 -45.19 15.52
N LEU A 11 -24.61 -44.90 15.43
CA LEU A 11 -24.09 -43.54 15.29
C LEU A 11 -24.33 -43.05 13.85
N TRP A 12 -25.21 -42.07 13.69
CA TRP A 12 -25.20 -41.23 12.49
C TRP A 12 -24.06 -40.21 12.64
N LEU A 13 -22.92 -40.49 11.98
CA LEU A 13 -21.92 -39.45 11.71
C LEU A 13 -22.51 -38.48 10.68
N VAL A 14 -22.69 -37.23 11.08
CA VAL A 14 -22.79 -36.12 10.13
C VAL A 14 -21.40 -35.92 9.54
N ILE A 15 -21.15 -36.60 8.42
CA ILE A 15 -19.99 -36.34 7.56
C ILE A 15 -20.29 -35.02 6.84
N ALA A 16 -19.57 -33.95 7.19
CA ALA A 16 -19.47 -32.81 6.29
C ALA A 16 -18.95 -33.33 4.94
N PRO A 17 -19.58 -33.00 3.81
CA PRO A 17 -19.12 -33.48 2.51
C PRO A 17 -17.71 -32.93 2.32
N HIS A 18 -16.71 -33.80 2.50
CA HIS A 18 -15.40 -33.56 1.93
C HIS A 18 -15.63 -33.74 0.43
N ALA A 19 -15.63 -32.64 -0.31
CA ALA A 19 -15.35 -32.70 -1.73
C ALA A 19 -14.15 -33.64 -1.89
N LEU A 20 -14.27 -34.67 -2.74
CA LEU A 20 -13.20 -35.63 -2.98
C LEU A 20 -12.01 -34.85 -3.57
N ALA A 21 -11.12 -34.36 -2.70
CA ALA A 21 -9.92 -33.65 -3.10
C ALA A 21 -9.05 -34.61 -3.91
N GLY A 22 -8.56 -34.17 -5.07
CA GLY A 22 -7.62 -34.95 -5.86
C GLY A 22 -6.39 -35.37 -5.03
N GLU A 23 -5.66 -36.37 -5.50
CA GLU A 23 -4.39 -36.77 -4.88
C GLU A 23 -3.44 -35.55 -4.79
N ASN A 24 -2.68 -35.48 -3.70
CA ASN A 24 -1.69 -34.42 -3.53
C ASN A 24 -0.61 -34.54 -4.61
N LEU A 25 -0.45 -33.48 -5.41
CA LEU A 25 0.55 -33.40 -6.48
C LEU A 25 1.99 -33.24 -5.94
N VAL A 26 2.13 -32.97 -4.64
CA VAL A 26 3.40 -32.88 -3.93
C VAL A 26 3.72 -34.21 -3.28
N THR A 27 4.85 -34.80 -3.66
CA THR A 27 5.40 -35.97 -2.98
C THR A 27 6.29 -35.56 -1.81
N ASN A 28 6.36 -36.41 -0.77
CA ASN A 28 7.09 -36.12 0.47
C ASN A 28 6.70 -34.75 1.10
N PRO A 29 5.39 -34.51 1.36
CA PRO A 29 4.87 -33.20 1.76
C PRO A 29 5.27 -32.75 3.17
N GLY A 30 5.56 -33.71 4.06
CA GLY A 30 6.06 -33.48 5.43
C GLY A 30 7.51 -33.94 5.64
N PHE A 31 8.30 -34.10 4.57
CA PHE A 31 9.75 -34.35 4.66
C PHE A 31 10.18 -35.67 5.36
N GLU A 32 9.24 -36.60 5.53
CA GLU A 32 9.46 -37.90 6.17
C GLU A 32 10.51 -38.76 5.44
N ASN A 33 10.57 -38.66 4.11
CA ASN A 33 11.42 -39.49 3.26
C ASN A 33 12.70 -38.76 2.80
N GLY A 34 13.33 -38.02 3.72
CA GLY A 34 14.52 -37.19 3.42
C GLY A 34 14.13 -35.88 2.73
N ASN A 35 15.10 -35.25 2.05
CA ASN A 35 14.86 -33.96 1.40
C ASN A 35 14.31 -34.10 -0.02
N ALA A 36 14.58 -35.20 -0.72
CA ALA A 36 14.12 -35.36 -2.10
C ALA A 36 12.58 -35.43 -2.18
N PRO A 37 11.95 -34.84 -3.22
CA PRO A 37 12.55 -34.14 -4.36
C PRO A 37 12.82 -32.65 -4.12
N TRP A 38 12.61 -32.14 -2.91
CA TRP A 38 12.82 -30.73 -2.57
C TRP A 38 14.29 -30.32 -2.69
N GLN A 39 14.50 -29.06 -3.06
CA GLN A 39 15.81 -28.50 -3.35
C GLN A 39 16.01 -27.15 -2.66
N GLU A 40 17.24 -26.97 -2.17
CA GLU A 40 17.71 -25.76 -1.51
C GLU A 40 18.37 -24.86 -2.54
N ASN A 41 18.09 -23.56 -2.52
CA ASN A 41 18.71 -22.61 -3.44
C ASN A 41 19.19 -21.34 -2.70
N ASN A 42 20.50 -21.27 -2.51
CA ASN A 42 21.22 -20.15 -1.92
C ASN A 42 22.26 -19.58 -2.92
N TRP A 43 21.81 -19.23 -4.13
CA TRP A 43 22.69 -18.69 -5.18
C TRP A 43 23.36 -17.36 -4.80
N LEU A 44 22.75 -16.59 -3.90
CA LEU A 44 23.29 -15.33 -3.36
C LEU A 44 24.35 -15.55 -2.27
N ARG A 45 24.71 -16.80 -1.96
CA ARG A 45 25.73 -17.15 -0.97
C ARG A 45 25.49 -16.51 0.40
N ASN A 46 24.22 -16.39 0.78
CA ASN A 46 23.81 -15.87 2.07
C ASN A 46 24.28 -16.77 3.21
N ASP A 47 24.49 -16.20 4.40
CA ASP A 47 24.68 -17.01 5.61
C ASP A 47 23.32 -17.59 5.99
N ALA A 48 23.08 -18.82 5.58
CA ALA A 48 21.82 -19.51 5.75
C ALA A 48 22.04 -21.01 5.89
N ARG A 49 21.09 -21.68 6.56
CA ARG A 49 21.07 -23.13 6.72
C ARG A 49 19.66 -23.65 6.44
N PHE A 50 19.58 -24.74 5.71
CA PHE A 50 18.35 -25.52 5.52
C PHE A 50 18.48 -26.81 6.32
N GLU A 51 17.42 -27.17 7.05
CA GLU A 51 17.47 -28.30 7.96
C GLU A 51 16.15 -29.04 7.96
N ARG A 52 16.21 -30.36 7.76
CA ARG A 52 15.09 -31.22 8.14
C ARG A 52 15.08 -31.31 9.67
N ASP A 53 14.06 -30.74 10.29
CA ASP A 53 13.98 -30.54 11.74
C ASP A 53 13.09 -31.60 12.40
N PRO A 54 13.65 -32.53 13.21
CA PRO A 54 12.86 -33.50 13.97
C PRO A 54 12.27 -32.94 15.28
N VAL A 55 12.66 -31.72 15.67
CA VAL A 55 12.28 -31.13 16.97
C VAL A 55 10.94 -30.42 16.88
N ASN A 56 10.66 -29.79 15.74
CA ASN A 56 9.45 -29.00 15.53
C ASN A 56 8.63 -29.52 14.33
N PRO A 57 8.16 -30.78 14.28
CA PRO A 57 7.16 -31.17 13.29
C PRO A 57 5.80 -30.51 13.57
N HIS A 58 5.01 -30.26 12.53
CA HIS A 58 3.56 -30.08 12.65
C HIS A 58 2.87 -31.45 12.54
N GLY A 59 3.15 -32.14 11.43
CA GLY A 59 2.72 -33.51 11.15
C GLY A 59 3.93 -34.44 11.12
N GLY A 60 3.70 -35.75 11.29
CA GLY A 60 4.78 -36.74 11.17
C GLY A 60 5.93 -36.56 12.17
N ALA A 61 7.15 -36.85 11.73
CA ALA A 61 8.37 -36.80 12.54
C ALA A 61 9.30 -35.65 12.15
N PHE A 62 9.08 -34.99 11.01
CA PHE A 62 9.95 -33.92 10.54
C PHE A 62 9.15 -32.73 10.01
N SER A 63 9.75 -31.55 10.11
CA SER A 63 9.41 -30.39 9.29
C SER A 63 10.65 -29.89 8.55
N TYR A 64 10.50 -28.85 7.73
CA TYR A 64 11.64 -28.25 7.04
C TYR A 64 11.88 -26.81 7.46
N LYS A 65 13.07 -26.56 7.99
CA LYS A 65 13.50 -25.26 8.52
C LYS A 65 14.40 -24.52 7.54
N MET A 66 14.00 -23.30 7.20
CA MET A 66 14.83 -22.30 6.55
C MET A 66 15.35 -21.33 7.62
N HIS A 67 16.67 -21.31 7.85
CA HIS A 67 17.31 -20.39 8.79
C HIS A 67 18.22 -19.42 8.02
N PHE A 68 17.72 -18.22 7.77
CA PHE A 68 18.46 -17.14 7.12
C PHE A 68 19.08 -16.24 8.19
N ARG A 69 20.40 -16.29 8.37
CA ARG A 69 21.07 -15.53 9.45
C ARG A 69 21.48 -14.14 9.01
N ARG A 70 22.01 -14.01 7.80
CA ARG A 70 22.52 -12.74 7.29
C ARG A 70 22.58 -12.71 5.76
N ALA A 71 22.09 -11.62 5.17
CA ALA A 71 22.22 -11.35 3.74
C ALA A 71 23.68 -11.02 3.38
N ILE A 72 24.20 -11.64 2.31
CA ILE A 72 25.56 -11.41 1.79
C ILE A 72 25.47 -10.94 0.33
N GLY A 73 24.96 -11.77 -0.58
CA GLY A 73 24.81 -11.42 -1.99
C GLY A 73 23.47 -10.77 -2.34
N GLY A 74 22.55 -10.69 -1.38
CA GLY A 74 21.23 -10.08 -1.53
C GLY A 74 20.22 -10.71 -0.58
N SER A 75 18.96 -10.34 -0.72
CA SER A 75 17.96 -10.61 0.30
C SER A 75 17.16 -11.89 0.09
N ALA A 76 17.43 -12.74 -0.91
CA ALA A 76 16.59 -13.91 -1.21
C ALA A 76 17.19 -15.26 -0.73
N LEU A 77 16.35 -16.10 -0.12
CA LEU A 77 16.68 -17.51 0.17
C LEU A 77 15.52 -18.41 -0.25
N GLN A 78 15.77 -19.42 -1.10
CA GLN A 78 14.73 -20.25 -1.70
C GLN A 78 14.82 -21.73 -1.29
N PHE A 79 13.66 -22.33 -1.09
CA PHE A 79 13.45 -23.77 -0.98
C PHE A 79 12.32 -24.16 -1.92
N PHE A 80 12.49 -25.16 -2.78
CA PHE A 80 11.53 -25.40 -3.85
C PHE A 80 11.31 -26.88 -4.17
N TYR A 81 10.12 -27.17 -4.69
CA TYR A 81 9.72 -28.44 -5.26
C TYR A 81 9.76 -28.34 -6.79
N PRO A 82 10.59 -29.15 -7.48
CA PRO A 82 10.68 -29.14 -8.94
C PRO A 82 9.53 -29.92 -9.59
N GLN A 83 9.21 -29.58 -10.84
CA GLN A 83 8.30 -30.34 -11.72
C GLN A 83 6.94 -30.70 -11.08
N VAL A 84 6.21 -29.70 -10.59
CA VAL A 84 4.83 -29.89 -10.13
C VAL A 84 3.96 -30.27 -11.33
N ALA A 85 3.25 -31.40 -11.25
CA ALA A 85 2.41 -31.91 -12.33
C ALA A 85 1.09 -31.13 -12.49
N ILE A 86 1.17 -29.93 -13.10
CA ILE A 86 0.03 -29.03 -13.30
C ILE A 86 -0.36 -28.91 -14.77
N LYS A 87 -1.60 -28.46 -15.04
CA LYS A 87 -2.11 -28.23 -16.40
C LYS A 87 -2.67 -26.82 -16.57
N ALA A 88 -2.63 -26.29 -17.78
CA ALA A 88 -3.23 -25.00 -18.10
C ALA A 88 -4.73 -24.99 -17.76
N GLY A 89 -5.21 -23.91 -17.14
CA GLY A 89 -6.62 -23.77 -16.74
C GLY A 89 -7.09 -24.65 -15.58
N GLN A 90 -6.22 -25.47 -14.98
CA GLN A 90 -6.57 -26.31 -13.82
C GLN A 90 -6.86 -25.44 -12.60
N THR A 91 -7.85 -25.84 -11.79
CA THR A 91 -8.15 -25.19 -10.51
C THR A 91 -7.49 -25.97 -9.38
N LEU A 92 -6.70 -25.28 -8.57
CA LEU A 92 -5.85 -25.86 -7.54
C LEU A 92 -6.11 -25.21 -6.18
N LYS A 93 -5.99 -26.00 -5.11
CA LYS A 93 -5.78 -25.53 -3.75
C LYS A 93 -4.34 -25.83 -3.36
N ILE A 94 -3.60 -24.78 -3.02
CA ILE A 94 -2.28 -24.88 -2.39
C ILE A 94 -2.49 -24.68 -0.90
N SER A 95 -2.06 -25.62 -0.06
CA SER A 95 -1.98 -25.43 1.38
C SER A 95 -0.66 -25.91 1.95
N TYR A 96 -0.28 -25.37 3.09
CA TYR A 96 0.89 -25.79 3.85
C TYR A 96 0.75 -25.27 5.27
N TRP A 97 1.38 -25.98 6.21
CA TRP A 97 1.58 -25.48 7.55
C TRP A 97 2.88 -24.71 7.60
N ALA A 98 2.87 -23.56 8.27
CA ALA A 98 4.09 -22.82 8.56
C ALA A 98 4.07 -22.26 9.98
N ARG A 99 5.25 -22.20 10.59
CA ARG A 99 5.53 -21.42 11.79
C ARG A 99 6.82 -20.64 11.61
N GLY A 100 6.96 -19.56 12.35
CA GLY A 100 8.11 -18.67 12.32
C GLY A 100 8.59 -18.34 13.72
N ILE A 101 9.25 -17.20 13.82
CA ILE A 101 9.60 -16.55 15.08
C ILE A 101 8.81 -15.26 15.20
N SER A 102 8.64 -14.73 16.41
CA SER A 102 8.08 -13.39 16.60
C SER A 102 8.83 -12.37 15.71
N ASN A 103 8.09 -11.61 14.91
CA ASN A 103 8.61 -10.66 13.92
C ASN A 103 9.54 -11.28 12.86
N GLY A 104 9.30 -12.54 12.49
CA GLY A 104 10.00 -13.22 11.41
C GLY A 104 9.67 -12.68 10.01
N PRO A 105 10.51 -12.99 9.00
CA PRO A 105 10.30 -12.53 7.63
C PRO A 105 9.05 -13.17 7.01
N PRO A 106 8.36 -12.48 6.10
CA PRO A 106 7.31 -13.09 5.31
C PRO A 106 7.82 -14.27 4.48
N LEU A 107 7.02 -15.34 4.45
CA LEU A 107 7.18 -16.50 3.60
C LEU A 107 6.38 -16.29 2.31
N HIS A 108 7.07 -16.14 1.19
CA HIS A 108 6.44 -16.12 -0.12
C HIS A 108 6.31 -17.55 -0.64
N VAL A 109 5.13 -17.91 -1.14
CA VAL A 109 4.87 -19.13 -1.91
C VAL A 109 4.64 -18.75 -3.36
N ILE A 110 5.35 -19.39 -4.30
CA ILE A 110 5.34 -19.03 -5.72
C ILE A 110 5.22 -20.29 -6.56
N LEU A 111 4.17 -20.39 -7.38
CA LEU A 111 4.11 -21.38 -8.47
C LEU A 111 4.56 -20.70 -9.76
N ARG A 112 5.63 -21.19 -10.38
CA ARG A 112 6.24 -20.52 -11.56
C ARG A 112 6.92 -21.51 -12.50
N LYS A 113 7.31 -21.02 -13.67
CA LYS A 113 8.27 -21.68 -14.56
C LYS A 113 9.62 -21.91 -13.86
N GLY A 114 10.24 -23.06 -14.13
CA GLY A 114 11.50 -23.56 -13.58
C GLY A 114 12.75 -22.87 -14.12
N SER A 115 12.64 -22.21 -15.27
CA SER A 115 13.72 -21.52 -15.96
C SER A 115 13.34 -20.10 -16.35
N GLU A 116 14.35 -19.31 -16.70
CA GLU A 116 14.21 -17.93 -17.19
C GLU A 116 13.18 -17.87 -18.35
N PRO A 117 12.23 -16.90 -18.34
CA PRO A 117 12.10 -15.72 -17.48
C PRO A 117 11.37 -15.93 -16.13
N TYR A 118 11.24 -17.17 -15.65
CA TYR A 118 10.60 -17.51 -14.36
C TYR A 118 9.15 -16.99 -14.25
N THR A 119 8.39 -17.10 -15.34
CA THR A 119 6.99 -16.66 -15.41
C THR A 119 6.21 -17.18 -14.21
N THR A 120 5.70 -16.26 -13.40
CA THR A 120 4.92 -16.58 -12.20
C THR A 120 3.48 -16.89 -12.60
N TYR A 121 2.96 -18.02 -12.17
CA TYR A 121 1.56 -18.43 -12.33
C TYR A 121 0.73 -18.10 -11.10
N PHE A 122 1.34 -18.24 -9.91
CA PHE A 122 0.77 -17.89 -8.62
C PHE A 122 1.84 -17.29 -7.71
N ARG A 123 1.46 -16.31 -6.90
CA ARG A 123 2.26 -15.88 -5.76
C ARG A 123 1.34 -15.47 -4.62
N ALA A 124 1.65 -15.95 -3.42
CA ALA A 124 1.09 -15.41 -2.18
C ALA A 124 2.20 -15.15 -1.16
N GLU A 125 1.87 -14.32 -0.18
CA GLU A 125 2.70 -14.04 0.98
C GLU A 125 1.94 -14.48 2.22
N SER A 126 2.67 -15.12 3.12
CA SER A 126 2.19 -15.60 4.41
C SER A 126 3.17 -15.13 5.47
N VAL A 127 2.70 -14.80 6.66
CA VAL A 127 3.58 -14.39 7.77
C VAL A 127 3.36 -15.34 8.93
N PRO A 128 4.17 -16.41 8.98
CA PRO A 128 4.08 -17.41 10.03
C PRO A 128 4.45 -16.79 11.38
N VAL A 129 3.65 -17.07 12.41
CA VAL A 129 3.94 -16.73 13.81
C VAL A 129 4.57 -17.93 14.52
N GLU A 130 4.89 -17.80 15.81
CA GLU A 130 5.50 -18.89 16.59
C GLU A 130 4.67 -20.17 16.64
N GLN A 131 3.35 -20.02 16.57
CA GLN A 131 2.36 -21.09 16.47
C GLN A 131 2.34 -21.65 15.05
N TRP A 132 2.14 -22.96 14.91
CA TRP A 132 1.79 -23.55 13.61
C TRP A 132 0.46 -22.99 13.09
N GLN A 133 0.45 -22.57 11.83
CA GLN A 133 -0.73 -22.08 11.13
C GLN A 133 -0.81 -22.72 9.75
N GLU A 134 -2.02 -23.12 9.37
CA GLU A 134 -2.29 -23.50 7.98
C GLU A 134 -2.51 -22.25 7.13
N PHE A 135 -1.79 -22.17 6.03
CA PHE A 135 -2.03 -21.21 4.97
C PHE A 135 -2.63 -21.94 3.78
N SER A 136 -3.71 -21.42 3.22
CA SER A 136 -4.36 -22.04 2.07
C SER A 136 -4.88 -21.03 1.07
N TYR A 137 -4.64 -21.33 -0.20
CA TYR A 137 -4.99 -20.48 -1.33
C TYR A 137 -5.59 -21.32 -2.45
N THR A 138 -6.71 -20.84 -3.00
CA THR A 138 -7.34 -21.42 -4.17
C THR A 138 -7.07 -20.55 -5.39
N MET A 139 -6.77 -21.16 -6.53
CA MET A 139 -6.56 -20.43 -7.78
C MET A 139 -6.83 -21.27 -9.02
N THR A 140 -7.24 -20.63 -10.11
CA THR A 140 -7.25 -21.24 -11.45
C THR A 140 -6.02 -20.79 -12.23
N LEU A 141 -5.27 -21.74 -12.76
CA LEU A 141 -4.05 -21.48 -13.53
C LEU A 141 -4.33 -20.74 -14.84
N PRO A 142 -3.36 -19.96 -15.36
CA PRO A 142 -3.46 -19.36 -16.68
C PRO A 142 -3.71 -20.41 -17.77
N THR A 143 -4.30 -19.97 -18.89
CA THR A 143 -4.52 -20.82 -20.08
C THR A 143 -3.24 -21.13 -20.85
N SER A 144 -2.12 -20.49 -20.49
CA SER A 144 -0.78 -20.76 -21.02
C SER A 144 0.21 -20.88 -19.87
N ILE A 145 0.79 -22.07 -19.72
CA ILE A 145 1.84 -22.39 -18.74
C ILE A 145 2.89 -23.31 -19.36
N ASP A 146 4.05 -23.42 -18.72
CA ASP A 146 5.11 -24.38 -19.02
C ASP A 146 4.98 -25.56 -18.04
N ALA A 147 4.01 -26.43 -18.31
CA ALA A 147 3.62 -27.52 -17.41
C ALA A 147 4.79 -28.48 -17.10
N ASP A 148 5.63 -28.77 -18.10
CA ASP A 148 6.74 -29.71 -18.00
C ASP A 148 7.91 -29.17 -17.15
N ASN A 149 7.92 -27.86 -16.89
CA ASN A 149 8.96 -27.19 -16.14
C ASN A 149 8.33 -26.22 -15.12
N SER A 150 7.35 -26.67 -14.36
CA SER A 150 6.72 -25.89 -13.29
C SER A 150 7.30 -26.23 -11.91
N GLN A 151 7.47 -25.24 -11.03
CA GLN A 151 8.02 -25.42 -9.68
C GLN A 151 7.22 -24.65 -8.63
N LEU A 152 7.08 -25.23 -7.43
CA LEU A 152 6.59 -24.55 -6.23
C LEU A 152 7.79 -24.04 -5.43
N VAL A 153 7.86 -22.75 -5.15
CA VAL A 153 8.98 -22.11 -4.45
C VAL A 153 8.49 -21.44 -3.17
N PHE A 154 9.13 -21.79 -2.06
CA PHE A 154 9.12 -21.04 -0.82
C PHE A 154 10.32 -20.09 -0.78
N LEU A 155 10.08 -18.82 -0.46
CA LEU A 155 11.08 -17.77 -0.48
C LEU A 155 10.92 -16.88 0.75
N ILE A 156 12.02 -16.65 1.48
CA ILE A 156 12.11 -15.58 2.48
C ILE A 156 13.06 -14.49 1.99
N LYS A 157 12.73 -13.23 2.30
CA LYS A 157 13.43 -12.04 1.80
C LYS A 157 14.22 -11.25 2.85
N ALA A 158 14.33 -11.76 4.06
CA ALA A 158 15.10 -11.13 5.13
C ALA A 158 15.58 -12.20 6.12
N PRO A 159 16.60 -11.91 6.95
CA PRO A 159 17.03 -12.81 8.01
C PRO A 159 15.87 -13.23 8.94
N GLY A 160 15.86 -14.49 9.32
CA GLY A 160 14.88 -15.09 10.22
C GLY A 160 14.80 -16.60 10.10
N GLN A 161 13.83 -17.20 10.78
CA GLN A 161 13.59 -18.64 10.77
C GLN A 161 12.13 -18.92 10.42
N VAL A 162 11.92 -19.83 9.49
CA VAL A 162 10.62 -20.33 9.10
C VAL A 162 10.68 -21.84 8.99
N TRP A 163 9.66 -22.51 9.51
CA TRP A 163 9.42 -23.93 9.33
C TRP A 163 8.21 -24.12 8.44
N ILE A 164 8.28 -25.10 7.56
CA ILE A 164 7.24 -25.48 6.62
C ILE A 164 6.97 -26.97 6.84
N ASP A 165 5.70 -27.35 6.76
CA ASP A 165 5.27 -28.74 6.89
C ASP A 165 3.96 -28.99 6.11
N ASP A 166 3.63 -30.28 5.91
CA ASP A 166 2.38 -30.76 5.32
C ASP A 166 1.96 -30.01 4.03
N VAL A 167 2.90 -29.86 3.09
CA VAL A 167 2.64 -29.11 1.85
C VAL A 167 1.71 -29.89 0.92
N SER A 168 0.66 -29.23 0.45
CA SER A 168 -0.35 -29.83 -0.39
C SER A 168 -0.67 -28.97 -1.60
N ILE A 169 -0.73 -29.61 -2.77
CA ILE A 169 -1.35 -29.06 -3.96
C ILE A 169 -2.36 -30.09 -4.45
N VAL A 170 -3.64 -29.75 -4.37
CA VAL A 170 -4.72 -30.63 -4.83
C VAL A 170 -5.51 -29.96 -5.94
N GLU A 171 -5.93 -30.76 -6.92
CA GLU A 171 -6.90 -30.34 -7.91
C GLU A 171 -8.28 -30.24 -7.26
N LEU A 172 -8.96 -29.12 -7.52
CA LEU A 172 -10.34 -28.90 -7.15
C LEU A 172 -11.25 -29.12 -8.34
N SER A 173 -12.53 -29.33 -8.06
CA SER A 173 -13.58 -29.25 -9.07
C SER A 173 -13.54 -27.91 -9.82
N SER A 174 -13.99 -27.93 -11.07
CA SER A 174 -14.10 -26.72 -11.91
C SER A 174 -15.13 -25.71 -11.39
N ALA A 175 -16.03 -26.13 -10.49
CA ALA A 175 -17.00 -25.28 -9.80
C ALA A 175 -17.02 -25.58 -8.30
N GLU A 176 -17.17 -24.53 -7.51
CA GLU A 176 -17.21 -24.59 -6.05
C GLU A 176 -18.52 -25.23 -5.56
N GLU A 177 -18.45 -26.14 -4.59
CA GLU A 177 -19.66 -26.70 -3.98
C GLU A 177 -20.35 -25.69 -3.03
N GLY A 178 -21.52 -26.05 -2.49
CA GLY A 178 -22.27 -25.22 -1.55
C GLY A 178 -23.56 -24.63 -2.12
N ALA A 179 -24.30 -23.91 -1.29
CA ALA A 179 -25.52 -23.22 -1.70
C ALA A 179 -25.18 -21.80 -2.21
N PRO A 180 -25.93 -21.28 -3.20
CA PRO A 180 -25.82 -19.88 -3.59
C PRO A 180 -26.16 -18.97 -2.40
N PRO A 181 -25.58 -17.75 -2.34
CA PRO A 181 -25.93 -16.80 -1.30
C PRO A 181 -27.40 -16.36 -1.44
N VAL A 182 -28.09 -16.19 -0.31
CA VAL A 182 -29.51 -15.76 -0.26
C VAL A 182 -29.64 -14.25 -0.52
N VAL A 183 -28.57 -13.49 -0.25
CA VAL A 183 -28.49 -12.03 -0.39
C VAL A 183 -27.26 -11.70 -1.23
N SER A 184 -27.34 -10.66 -2.06
CA SER A 184 -26.17 -10.16 -2.79
C SER A 184 -25.06 -9.70 -1.82
N GLU A 185 -23.85 -10.18 -2.05
CA GLU A 185 -22.65 -9.83 -1.27
C GLU A 185 -21.98 -8.54 -1.77
N LEU A 186 -22.44 -7.98 -2.90
CA LEU A 186 -21.95 -6.72 -3.43
C LEU A 186 -22.48 -5.56 -2.59
N ARG A 187 -21.56 -4.83 -1.97
CA ARG A 187 -21.88 -3.71 -1.10
C ARG A 187 -22.37 -2.50 -1.88
N ASN A 188 -23.51 -1.95 -1.46
CA ASN A 188 -24.05 -0.66 -1.91
C ASN A 188 -24.04 -0.49 -3.44
N GLY A 189 -24.43 -1.54 -4.18
CA GLY A 189 -24.51 -1.51 -5.65
C GLY A 189 -25.60 -0.59 -6.22
N SER A 190 -26.53 -0.15 -5.37
CA SER A 190 -27.58 0.83 -5.69
C SER A 190 -27.17 2.28 -5.42
N PHE A 191 -26.05 2.53 -4.72
CA PHE A 191 -25.59 3.87 -4.34
C PHE A 191 -26.56 4.68 -3.44
N GLU A 192 -27.59 4.06 -2.90
CA GLU A 192 -28.55 4.72 -2.02
C GLU A 192 -27.95 5.11 -0.66
N ALA A 193 -26.93 4.39 -0.20
CA ALA A 193 -26.15 4.72 0.98
C ALA A 193 -24.86 5.50 0.64
N GLY A 194 -24.88 6.29 -0.43
CA GLY A 194 -23.73 7.09 -0.86
C GLY A 194 -22.71 6.28 -1.67
N ARG A 195 -21.41 6.60 -1.52
CA ARG A 195 -20.32 5.94 -2.28
C ARG A 195 -19.62 4.79 -1.56
N ASP A 196 -20.10 4.42 -0.37
CA ASP A 196 -19.50 3.37 0.45
C ASP A 196 -19.35 2.07 -0.36
N GLY A 197 -18.20 1.40 -0.23
CA GLY A 197 -17.87 0.22 -1.02
C GLY A 197 -17.43 0.51 -2.47
N TRP A 198 -17.24 1.77 -2.87
CA TRP A 198 -16.79 2.13 -4.22
C TRP A 198 -15.65 3.16 -4.19
N THR A 199 -14.67 2.98 -5.07
CA THR A 199 -13.53 3.89 -5.26
C THR A 199 -13.19 4.02 -6.73
N ALA A 200 -12.54 5.11 -7.13
CA ALA A 200 -12.08 5.29 -8.50
C ALA A 200 -10.69 5.91 -8.56
N SER A 201 -9.90 5.48 -9.55
CA SER A 201 -8.65 6.14 -9.93
C SER A 201 -8.88 6.91 -11.22
N PHE A 202 -8.48 8.18 -11.21
CA PHE A 202 -8.45 9.03 -12.40
C PHE A 202 -6.99 9.22 -12.78
N ARG A 203 -6.68 9.06 -14.06
CA ARG A 203 -5.33 9.23 -14.58
C ARG A 203 -5.34 10.24 -15.71
N GLU A 204 -4.61 11.33 -15.52
CA GLU A 204 -4.26 12.23 -16.61
C GLU A 204 -3.18 11.61 -17.47
N ARG A 205 -3.35 11.70 -18.80
CA ARG A 205 -2.32 11.29 -19.74
C ARG A 205 -1.16 12.26 -19.66
N ASP A 206 -0.02 11.73 -19.29
CA ASP A 206 1.21 12.48 -19.29
C ASP A 206 1.79 12.63 -20.71
N PHE A 207 2.17 13.87 -21.05
CA PHE A 207 3.05 14.21 -22.17
C PHE A 207 2.55 13.88 -23.58
N GLY A 208 1.25 13.63 -23.76
CA GLY A 208 0.69 13.22 -25.06
C GLY A 208 1.19 11.85 -25.54
N THR A 209 1.80 11.07 -24.64
CA THR A 209 2.31 9.72 -24.88
C THR A 209 1.18 8.67 -24.84
N LEU A 210 1.48 7.41 -25.14
CA LEU A 210 0.50 6.33 -24.96
C LEU A 210 0.21 6.09 -23.47
N TRP A 211 -0.93 5.49 -23.12
CA TRP A 211 -1.28 5.24 -21.72
C TRP A 211 -0.33 4.27 -21.01
N GLU A 212 0.37 3.40 -21.75
CA GLU A 212 1.42 2.55 -21.19
C GLU A 212 2.75 3.30 -20.94
N GLU A 213 2.83 4.56 -21.39
CA GLU A 213 3.98 5.46 -21.20
C GLU A 213 3.69 6.54 -20.14
N SER A 214 2.44 6.87 -19.87
CA SER A 214 2.06 7.55 -18.61
C SER A 214 2.23 6.55 -17.45
N GLY A 215 2.98 6.91 -16.41
CA GLY A 215 3.23 6.02 -15.28
C GLY A 215 1.96 5.54 -14.58
N SER A 216 2.06 4.45 -13.82
CA SER A 216 0.97 4.01 -12.94
C SER A 216 0.60 5.04 -11.87
N ASN A 217 1.52 5.99 -11.63
CA ASN A 217 1.46 7.00 -10.57
C ASN A 217 1.28 8.42 -11.14
N SER A 218 0.74 8.56 -12.37
CA SER A 218 0.41 9.88 -12.92
C SER A 218 -0.62 10.59 -12.05
N PRO A 219 -0.54 11.93 -11.92
CA PRO A 219 -1.36 12.65 -10.98
C PRO A 219 -2.85 12.53 -11.32
N SER A 220 -3.66 12.48 -10.26
CA SER A 220 -5.11 12.60 -10.40
C SER A 220 -5.47 14.06 -10.74
N PRO A 221 -6.44 14.31 -11.64
CA PRO A 221 -6.97 15.65 -11.87
C PRO A 221 -7.67 16.18 -10.62
N GLU A 222 -7.85 17.51 -10.53
CA GLU A 222 -8.69 18.14 -9.49
C GLU A 222 -10.14 17.63 -9.50
N SER A 223 -10.61 17.17 -10.67
CA SER A 223 -11.96 16.64 -10.88
C SER A 223 -12.15 15.18 -10.45
N ALA A 224 -11.10 14.53 -9.91
CA ALA A 224 -11.10 13.13 -9.49
C ALA A 224 -11.97 12.88 -8.25
N VAL A 225 -13.29 12.95 -8.42
CA VAL A 225 -14.30 12.86 -7.37
C VAL A 225 -15.44 11.95 -7.82
N LEU A 226 -15.90 11.10 -6.91
CA LEU A 226 -17.14 10.34 -7.05
C LEU A 226 -18.28 11.12 -6.40
N ASN A 227 -19.31 11.46 -7.18
CA ASN A 227 -20.47 12.21 -6.69
C ASN A 227 -21.68 11.29 -6.60
N ILE A 228 -22.52 11.52 -5.60
CA ILE A 228 -23.84 10.90 -5.51
C ILE A 228 -24.85 11.96 -5.90
N ARG A 229 -25.68 11.64 -6.89
CA ARG A 229 -26.71 12.55 -7.43
C ARG A 229 -28.07 11.90 -7.28
N SER A 230 -29.11 12.73 -7.23
CA SER A 230 -30.48 12.26 -7.11
C SER A 230 -31.37 12.80 -8.23
N GLU A 231 -32.17 11.92 -8.84
CA GLU A 231 -33.10 12.25 -9.93
C GLU A 231 -34.29 11.27 -9.91
N PRO A 232 -35.53 11.70 -10.21
CA PRO A 232 -36.64 10.77 -10.37
C PRO A 232 -36.51 9.94 -11.65
N GLY A 233 -37.05 8.72 -11.64
CA GLY A 233 -37.12 7.88 -12.85
C GLY A 233 -35.77 7.26 -13.27
N ILE A 234 -34.82 7.19 -12.34
CA ILE A 234 -33.57 6.44 -12.50
C ILE A 234 -33.81 4.92 -12.35
N PRO A 235 -32.85 4.07 -12.74
CA PRO A 235 -33.00 2.62 -12.72
C PRO A 235 -33.35 2.01 -11.36
N HIS A 236 -32.80 2.52 -10.26
CA HIS A 236 -33.10 2.06 -8.91
C HIS A 236 -33.16 3.22 -7.91
N GLY A 237 -34.17 3.21 -7.04
CA GLY A 237 -34.27 4.16 -5.94
C GLY A 237 -34.31 5.63 -6.36
N ARG A 238 -33.44 6.46 -5.77
CA ARG A 238 -33.36 7.91 -5.96
C ARG A 238 -31.95 8.41 -6.20
N ASN A 239 -30.92 7.66 -5.82
CA ASN A 239 -29.52 8.05 -5.87
C ASN A 239 -28.74 7.23 -6.88
N PHE A 240 -27.76 7.83 -7.54
CA PHE A 240 -26.85 7.15 -8.44
C PHE A 240 -25.44 7.77 -8.37
N LEU A 241 -24.44 6.98 -8.75
CA LEU A 241 -23.07 7.41 -8.84
C LEU A 241 -22.85 8.23 -10.12
N SER A 242 -22.19 9.38 -10.02
CA SER A 242 -21.84 10.24 -11.14
C SER A 242 -20.39 10.68 -11.07
N MET A 243 -19.68 10.63 -12.20
CA MET A 243 -18.29 11.06 -12.31
C MET A 243 -18.02 11.80 -13.61
N GLN A 244 -17.04 12.72 -13.57
CA GLN A 244 -16.55 13.45 -14.73
C GLN A 244 -15.17 12.91 -15.12
N VAL A 245 -15.02 12.43 -16.35
CA VAL A 245 -13.71 12.10 -16.94
C VAL A 245 -13.27 13.25 -17.81
N ASP A 246 -12.22 13.96 -17.40
CA ASP A 246 -11.72 15.14 -18.10
C ASP A 246 -11.04 14.80 -19.44
N PRO A 247 -10.86 15.78 -20.36
CA PRO A 247 -10.07 15.59 -21.56
C PRO A 247 -8.67 15.06 -21.25
N ASN A 248 -8.22 14.05 -22.00
CA ASN A 248 -6.97 13.31 -21.75
C ASN A 248 -6.92 12.55 -20.41
N CYS A 249 -8.04 12.37 -19.72
CA CYS A 249 -8.14 11.47 -18.58
C CYS A 249 -8.75 10.12 -18.97
N ARG A 250 -8.43 9.11 -18.19
CA ARG A 250 -9.24 7.89 -18.05
C ARG A 250 -9.58 7.69 -16.59
N ALA A 251 -10.68 6.99 -16.33
CA ALA A 251 -11.06 6.59 -14.98
C ALA A 251 -11.25 5.07 -14.91
N THR A 252 -10.83 4.47 -13.81
CA THR A 252 -11.23 3.11 -13.44
C THR A 252 -12.02 3.19 -12.14
N LEU A 253 -13.28 2.79 -12.18
CA LEU A 253 -14.13 2.63 -10.99
C LEU A 253 -14.05 1.17 -10.53
N SER A 254 -13.82 0.95 -9.25
CA SER A 254 -13.77 -0.36 -8.62
C SER A 254 -14.76 -0.45 -7.46
N SER A 255 -15.43 -1.59 -7.33
CA SER A 255 -16.11 -1.95 -6.08
C SER A 255 -15.09 -2.40 -5.03
N GLY A 256 -15.49 -2.40 -3.76
CA GLY A 256 -14.87 -3.21 -2.72
C GLY A 256 -14.97 -4.70 -3.09
N TYR A 257 -14.17 -5.53 -2.42
CA TYR A 257 -14.21 -6.96 -2.68
C TYR A 257 -15.47 -7.57 -2.06
N PHE A 258 -16.02 -8.57 -2.75
CA PHE A 258 -17.14 -9.37 -2.29
C PHE A 258 -16.85 -10.86 -2.54
N PRO A 259 -17.31 -11.76 -1.66
CA PRO A 259 -17.24 -13.19 -1.87
C PRO A 259 -18.20 -13.62 -2.99
N ALA A 260 -17.77 -14.56 -3.82
CA ALA A 260 -18.63 -15.24 -4.78
C ALA A 260 -18.12 -16.66 -5.03
N ARG A 261 -19.03 -17.55 -5.44
CA ARG A 261 -18.64 -18.92 -5.79
C ARG A 261 -18.09 -19.00 -7.20
N TYR A 262 -16.98 -19.70 -7.38
CA TYR A 262 -16.38 -19.86 -8.70
C TYR A 262 -16.99 -21.02 -9.50
N GLY A 263 -16.84 -20.96 -10.82
CA GLY A 263 -17.26 -21.99 -11.77
C GLY A 263 -18.77 -22.06 -12.06
N HIS A 264 -19.58 -21.28 -11.35
CA HIS A 264 -21.00 -21.10 -11.65
C HIS A 264 -21.21 -19.97 -12.66
N PRO A 265 -22.16 -20.10 -13.62
CA PRO A 265 -22.58 -19.00 -14.46
C PRO A 265 -23.15 -17.86 -13.61
N MET A 266 -22.62 -16.65 -13.80
CA MET A 266 -23.05 -15.43 -13.13
C MET A 266 -23.57 -14.42 -14.16
N ARG A 267 -24.43 -13.51 -13.70
CA ARG A 267 -24.89 -12.34 -14.44
C ARG A 267 -24.48 -11.08 -13.70
N LEU A 268 -23.58 -10.31 -14.29
CA LEU A 268 -23.28 -8.94 -13.87
C LEU A 268 -24.26 -8.00 -14.58
N LYS A 269 -25.11 -7.32 -13.82
CA LYS A 269 -26.12 -6.39 -14.32
C LYS A 269 -25.88 -5.01 -13.74
N PHE A 270 -25.99 -3.98 -14.56
CA PHE A 270 -25.87 -2.58 -14.14
C PHE A 270 -26.58 -1.67 -15.14
N SER A 271 -26.94 -0.47 -14.71
CA SER A 271 -27.50 0.56 -15.57
C SER A 271 -26.53 1.73 -15.68
N LEU A 272 -26.31 2.21 -16.90
CA LEU A 272 -25.34 3.26 -17.16
C LEU A 272 -25.85 4.22 -18.24
N ARG A 273 -25.55 5.51 -18.07
CA ARG A 273 -25.67 6.54 -19.12
C ARG A 273 -24.42 7.43 -19.15
N SER A 274 -24.21 8.12 -20.26
CA SER A 274 -23.13 9.10 -20.43
C SER A 274 -23.60 10.33 -21.19
N ASP A 275 -22.86 11.43 -21.18
CA ASP A 275 -23.24 12.67 -21.89
C ASP A 275 -23.21 12.59 -23.43
N GLY A 276 -22.86 11.43 -23.99
CA GLY A 276 -22.82 11.11 -25.41
C GLY A 276 -22.57 9.62 -25.59
N GLU A 277 -22.57 9.11 -26.83
CA GLU A 277 -22.19 7.70 -27.07
C GLU A 277 -20.70 7.49 -26.80
N LYS A 278 -20.36 6.60 -25.86
CA LYS A 278 -18.97 6.35 -25.45
C LYS A 278 -18.71 4.90 -25.15
N GLU A 279 -17.53 4.43 -25.55
CA GLU A 279 -17.07 3.09 -25.19
C GLU A 279 -16.53 3.06 -23.76
N PHE A 280 -16.86 2.00 -23.04
CA PHE A 280 -16.31 1.65 -21.73
C PHE A 280 -16.09 0.14 -21.66
N GLN A 281 -15.27 -0.32 -20.72
CA GLN A 281 -15.09 -1.75 -20.44
C GLN A 281 -15.59 -2.07 -19.04
N VAL A 282 -16.05 -3.30 -18.85
CA VAL A 282 -16.41 -3.84 -17.55
C VAL A 282 -15.82 -5.24 -17.41
N ALA A 283 -15.36 -5.59 -16.20
CA ALA A 283 -14.86 -6.92 -15.89
C ALA A 283 -15.02 -7.23 -14.39
N VAL A 284 -14.92 -8.51 -14.04
CA VAL A 284 -14.82 -8.95 -12.64
C VAL A 284 -13.36 -9.29 -12.35
N GLY A 285 -12.74 -8.52 -11.47
CA GLY A 285 -11.37 -8.68 -11.00
C GLY A 285 -11.27 -9.66 -9.83
N SER A 286 -10.12 -10.30 -9.71
CA SER A 286 -9.71 -11.09 -8.54
C SER A 286 -8.20 -11.04 -8.38
N GLY A 287 -7.69 -11.36 -7.17
CA GLY A 287 -6.27 -11.20 -6.86
C GLY A 287 -5.88 -9.74 -6.65
N LYS A 288 -4.57 -9.45 -6.61
CA LYS A 288 -4.01 -8.12 -6.32
C LYS A 288 -2.68 -7.92 -7.06
N ASN A 289 -2.38 -6.67 -7.43
CA ASN A 289 -1.19 -6.26 -8.17
C ASN A 289 -0.96 -7.10 -9.44
N ALA A 290 0.23 -7.67 -9.60
CA ALA A 290 0.59 -8.53 -10.72
C ALA A 290 -0.23 -9.83 -10.78
N ASN A 291 -0.92 -10.21 -9.70
CA ASN A 291 -1.81 -11.37 -9.67
C ASN A 291 -3.26 -11.02 -10.07
N THR A 292 -3.55 -9.75 -10.40
CA THR A 292 -4.91 -9.36 -10.77
C THR A 292 -5.33 -10.03 -12.08
N ARG A 293 -6.42 -10.79 -12.02
CA ARG A 293 -7.05 -11.44 -13.18
C ARG A 293 -8.44 -10.87 -13.38
N PHE A 294 -8.78 -10.63 -14.65
CA PHE A 294 -10.10 -10.13 -15.06
C PHE A 294 -10.86 -11.22 -15.81
N ASP A 295 -12.01 -11.61 -15.28
CA ASP A 295 -12.96 -12.53 -15.90
C ASP A 295 -14.12 -11.72 -16.53
N GLY A 296 -14.65 -12.20 -17.66
CA GLY A 296 -15.82 -11.58 -18.31
C GLY A 296 -15.60 -10.19 -18.94
N ARG A 297 -14.34 -9.79 -19.19
CA ARG A 297 -14.03 -8.46 -19.75
C ARG A 297 -14.78 -8.21 -21.07
N THR A 298 -15.61 -7.18 -21.07
CA THR A 298 -16.49 -6.83 -22.18
C THR A 298 -16.41 -5.34 -22.50
N THR A 299 -16.29 -4.98 -23.78
CA THR A 299 -16.40 -3.58 -24.25
C THR A 299 -17.84 -3.30 -24.63
N LEU A 300 -18.42 -2.22 -24.08
CA LEU A 300 -19.80 -1.81 -24.28
C LEU A 300 -19.87 -0.33 -24.65
N LYS A 301 -21.02 0.12 -25.14
CA LYS A 301 -21.28 1.53 -25.47
C LYS A 301 -22.37 2.11 -24.59
N ALA A 302 -22.00 3.13 -23.84
CA ALA A 302 -22.88 4.00 -23.06
C ALA A 302 -23.66 4.94 -23.97
N THR A 303 -24.86 5.34 -23.56
CA THR A 303 -25.76 6.23 -24.32
C THR A 303 -26.23 7.40 -23.45
N PRO A 304 -26.76 8.49 -24.05
CA PRO A 304 -27.39 9.59 -23.30
C PRO A 304 -28.57 9.17 -22.41
N GLN A 305 -29.29 8.12 -22.79
CA GLN A 305 -30.37 7.55 -21.99
C GLN A 305 -29.83 6.44 -21.09
N TRP A 306 -30.47 6.24 -19.94
CA TRP A 306 -30.24 5.07 -19.10
C TRP A 306 -30.45 3.79 -19.90
N LYS A 307 -29.42 2.95 -19.94
CA LYS A 307 -29.49 1.62 -20.52
C LYS A 307 -28.99 0.61 -19.50
N THR A 308 -29.71 -0.49 -19.39
CA THR A 308 -29.31 -1.62 -18.55
C THR A 308 -28.53 -2.61 -19.38
N TYR A 309 -27.39 -3.03 -18.85
CA TYR A 309 -26.47 -3.99 -19.44
C TYR A 309 -26.48 -5.27 -18.60
N GLU A 310 -26.29 -6.39 -19.27
CA GLU A 310 -26.11 -7.70 -18.64
C GLU A 310 -24.90 -8.36 -19.29
N VAL A 311 -23.93 -8.74 -18.47
CA VAL A 311 -22.69 -9.38 -18.87
C VAL A 311 -22.63 -10.77 -18.24
N PRO A 312 -22.74 -11.86 -19.03
CA PRO A 312 -22.55 -13.19 -18.52
C PRO A 312 -21.06 -13.42 -18.20
N VAL A 313 -20.78 -14.00 -17.05
CA VAL A 313 -19.42 -14.31 -16.62
C VAL A 313 -19.40 -15.60 -15.81
N THR A 314 -18.39 -16.45 -16.02
CA THR A 314 -18.09 -17.56 -15.11
C THR A 314 -16.81 -17.21 -14.39
N LEU A 315 -16.91 -17.04 -13.08
CA LEU A 315 -15.76 -16.66 -12.25
C LEU A 315 -14.80 -17.83 -12.14
N LYS A 316 -13.51 -17.58 -12.28
CA LYS A 316 -12.47 -18.57 -11.99
C LYS A 316 -12.11 -18.48 -10.50
N ALA A 317 -11.56 -19.55 -9.94
CA ALA A 317 -11.24 -19.58 -8.52
C ALA A 317 -10.18 -18.51 -8.16
N ALA A 318 -10.36 -17.90 -7.00
CA ALA A 318 -9.54 -16.77 -6.52
C ALA A 318 -9.12 -16.99 -5.05
N PRO A 319 -7.95 -16.46 -4.64
CA PRO A 319 -7.55 -16.48 -3.24
C PRO A 319 -8.62 -15.85 -2.34
N GLY A 320 -9.07 -16.59 -1.32
CA GLY A 320 -10.12 -16.17 -0.40
C GLY A 320 -11.53 -16.12 -1.00
N GLY A 321 -11.74 -16.54 -2.25
CA GLY A 321 -13.05 -16.46 -2.92
C GLY A 321 -13.53 -15.02 -3.14
N SER A 322 -12.62 -14.04 -3.14
CA SER A 322 -12.93 -12.62 -3.18
C SER A 322 -12.73 -12.01 -4.57
N TYR A 323 -13.71 -11.23 -5.01
CA TYR A 323 -13.78 -10.59 -6.32
C TYR A 323 -14.13 -9.11 -6.20
N CYS A 324 -13.79 -8.30 -7.19
CA CYS A 324 -14.24 -6.90 -7.32
C CYS A 324 -14.77 -6.65 -8.73
N ILE A 325 -15.62 -5.63 -8.92
CA ILE A 325 -16.06 -5.22 -10.26
C ILE A 325 -15.25 -3.99 -10.67
N ASP A 326 -14.73 -3.99 -11.89
CA ASP A 326 -14.03 -2.85 -12.48
C ASP A 326 -14.78 -2.33 -13.72
N PHE A 327 -14.93 -1.01 -13.79
CA PHE A 327 -15.35 -0.28 -14.99
C PHE A 327 -14.22 0.63 -15.47
N ASP A 328 -13.77 0.46 -16.71
CA ASP A 328 -12.77 1.32 -17.35
C ASP A 328 -13.43 2.31 -18.33
N PHE A 329 -13.34 3.60 -17.99
CA PHE A 329 -13.83 4.73 -18.77
C PHE A 329 -12.66 5.44 -19.46
N ASN A 330 -12.37 5.04 -20.70
CA ASN A 330 -11.23 5.56 -21.48
C ASN A 330 -11.57 6.79 -22.34
N ASN A 331 -12.84 7.20 -22.38
CA ASN A 331 -13.31 8.34 -23.15
C ASN A 331 -13.75 9.48 -22.22
N PRO A 332 -13.39 10.74 -22.51
CA PRO A 332 -13.78 11.88 -21.69
C PRO A 332 -15.29 12.12 -21.73
N GLY A 333 -15.86 12.60 -20.63
CA GLY A 333 -17.27 12.95 -20.46
C GLY A 333 -17.81 12.53 -19.10
N ARG A 334 -19.08 12.87 -18.85
CA ARG A 334 -19.82 12.44 -17.66
C ARG A 334 -20.34 11.02 -17.84
N TYR A 335 -20.18 10.20 -16.80
CA TYR A 335 -20.78 8.87 -16.69
C TYR A 335 -21.62 8.81 -15.40
N ASP A 336 -22.82 8.26 -15.53
CA ASP A 336 -23.72 7.98 -14.42
C ASP A 336 -23.97 6.46 -14.36
N LEU A 337 -23.85 5.86 -13.18
CA LEU A 337 -23.94 4.41 -12.94
C LEU A 337 -24.92 4.16 -11.78
N ASP A 338 -25.77 3.14 -11.96
CA ASP A 338 -26.77 2.74 -10.99
C ASP A 338 -27.05 1.23 -11.07
N ALA A 339 -27.71 0.68 -10.04
CA ALA A 339 -28.29 -0.66 -10.00
C ALA A 339 -27.30 -1.80 -10.34
N VAL A 340 -26.08 -1.73 -9.80
CA VAL A 340 -25.03 -2.75 -10.02
C VAL A 340 -25.31 -3.96 -9.15
N SER A 341 -25.37 -5.15 -9.77
CA SER A 341 -25.57 -6.43 -9.10
C SER A 341 -24.80 -7.52 -9.84
N ILE A 342 -24.32 -8.52 -9.10
CA ILE A 342 -23.69 -9.70 -9.67
C ILE A 342 -24.19 -10.94 -8.92
N VAL A 343 -24.83 -11.85 -9.64
CA VAL A 343 -25.54 -12.97 -9.04
C VAL A 343 -25.40 -14.23 -9.89
N GLU A 344 -25.59 -15.40 -9.28
CA GLU A 344 -25.66 -16.65 -10.02
C GLU A 344 -26.86 -16.63 -10.99
N ALA A 345 -26.63 -17.05 -12.22
CA ALA A 345 -27.60 -16.90 -13.29
C ALA A 345 -28.87 -17.72 -13.03
N ASP A 346 -28.67 -18.97 -12.60
CA ASP A 346 -29.71 -19.98 -12.41
C ASP A 346 -30.38 -19.89 -11.02
N ASN A 347 -29.69 -19.30 -10.04
CA ASN A 347 -30.17 -19.18 -8.66
C ASN A 347 -29.90 -17.77 -8.11
N PRO A 348 -30.57 -16.73 -8.65
CA PRO A 348 -30.38 -15.37 -8.15
C PRO A 348 -30.85 -15.27 -6.67
N PRO A 349 -30.18 -14.46 -5.84
CA PRO A 349 -30.59 -14.19 -4.47
C PRO A 349 -31.97 -13.54 -4.42
N GLU A 350 -32.65 -13.68 -3.29
CA GLU A 350 -33.97 -13.05 -3.06
C GLU A 350 -33.84 -11.52 -2.99
N GLU A 351 -32.73 -11.03 -2.45
CA GLU A 351 -32.46 -9.60 -2.25
C GLU A 351 -31.20 -9.17 -3.02
N LEU A 352 -31.41 -8.38 -4.09
CA LEU A 352 -30.32 -7.87 -4.96
C LEU A 352 -29.60 -6.67 -4.35
N PHE A 353 -30.34 -5.82 -3.64
CA PHE A 353 -29.85 -4.58 -3.04
C PHE A 353 -30.20 -4.58 -1.56
N PRO A 354 -29.45 -5.33 -0.73
CA PRO A 354 -29.71 -5.38 0.70
C PRO A 354 -29.56 -4.02 1.37
N ALA A 355 -30.16 -3.92 2.56
CA ALA A 355 -30.00 -2.76 3.42
C ALA A 355 -28.51 -2.38 3.54
N SER A 356 -28.18 -1.17 3.12
CA SER A 356 -26.81 -0.67 3.02
C SER A 356 -26.63 0.49 3.99
N LEU A 357 -25.47 0.54 4.66
CA LEU A 357 -25.11 1.60 5.59
C LEU A 357 -23.76 2.20 5.24
N ALA A 358 -23.63 3.50 5.49
CA ALA A 358 -22.40 4.26 5.29
C ALA A 358 -22.19 5.31 6.38
N ILE A 359 -20.94 5.57 6.73
CA ILE A 359 -20.57 6.71 7.58
C ILE A 359 -19.98 7.80 6.68
N GLU A 360 -20.68 8.92 6.59
CA GLU A 360 -20.24 10.09 5.82
C GLU A 360 -19.89 11.26 6.76
N PRO A 361 -18.88 12.08 6.39
CA PRO A 361 -18.66 13.34 7.10
C PRO A 361 -19.87 14.28 6.97
N SER A 362 -20.00 15.20 7.92
CA SER A 362 -20.90 16.35 7.76
C SER A 362 -20.36 17.30 6.67
N ALA A 363 -21.23 18.14 6.10
CA ALA A 363 -20.88 19.01 4.97
C ALA A 363 -19.77 20.04 5.26
N ASP A 364 -19.55 20.35 6.53
CA ASP A 364 -18.54 21.27 7.06
C ASP A 364 -17.23 20.57 7.46
N ALA A 365 -17.12 19.26 7.24
CA ALA A 365 -15.89 18.53 7.55
C ALA A 365 -14.69 19.09 6.76
N PRO A 366 -13.51 19.18 7.40
CA PRO A 366 -12.30 19.60 6.71
C PRO A 366 -11.91 18.59 5.63
N VAL A 367 -11.15 19.09 4.65
CA VAL A 367 -10.56 18.28 3.58
C VAL A 367 -9.92 17.02 4.15
N ALA A 368 -10.23 15.88 3.53
CA ALA A 368 -9.67 14.57 3.88
C ALA A 368 -9.93 14.14 5.35
N HIS A 369 -10.93 14.72 6.01
CA HIS A 369 -11.26 14.47 7.42
C HIS A 369 -10.10 14.77 8.38
N LEU A 370 -9.29 15.78 8.06
CA LEU A 370 -8.14 16.22 8.85
C LEU A 370 -8.52 17.37 9.79
N TYR A 371 -8.95 17.01 10.98
CA TYR A 371 -9.37 17.93 12.03
C TYR A 371 -8.18 18.48 12.81
N ASP A 372 -8.33 19.70 13.32
CA ASP A 372 -7.46 20.24 14.36
C ASP A 372 -7.94 19.77 15.75
N GLN A 373 -7.07 19.80 16.75
CA GLN A 373 -7.45 19.40 18.11
C GLN A 373 -8.60 20.26 18.65
N HIS A 374 -9.60 19.62 19.26
CA HIS A 374 -10.83 20.23 19.76
C HIS A 374 -11.72 20.89 18.70
N GLN A 375 -11.42 20.73 17.40
CA GLN A 375 -12.36 21.12 16.35
C GLN A 375 -13.62 20.23 16.45
N PRO A 376 -14.84 20.80 16.46
CA PRO A 376 -16.05 19.99 16.40
C PRO A 376 -16.04 19.09 15.17
N ALA A 377 -16.30 17.79 15.38
CA ALA A 377 -16.34 16.79 14.34
C ALA A 377 -17.65 16.01 14.41
N SER A 378 -18.39 16.02 13.30
CA SER A 378 -19.70 15.37 13.18
C SER A 378 -19.75 14.52 11.92
N PHE A 379 -20.36 13.36 12.03
CA PHE A 379 -20.58 12.40 10.97
C PHE A 379 -22.06 12.00 10.93
N ARG A 380 -22.49 11.43 9.80
CA ARG A 380 -23.83 10.88 9.62
C ARG A 380 -23.71 9.39 9.34
N LEU A 381 -24.52 8.60 10.03
CA LEU A 381 -24.77 7.21 9.67
C LEU A 381 -25.97 7.21 8.74
N LEU A 382 -25.74 6.93 7.47
CA LEU A 382 -26.75 6.79 6.42
C LEU A 382 -27.17 5.35 6.33
N ALA A 383 -28.46 5.12 6.07
CA ALA A 383 -28.98 3.82 5.74
C ALA A 383 -30.00 3.90 4.61
N ALA A 384 -29.98 2.89 3.75
CA ALA A 384 -30.91 2.72 2.67
C ALA A 384 -31.35 1.26 2.56
N GLY A 385 -32.52 1.01 1.95
CA GLY A 385 -33.06 -0.34 1.80
C GLY A 385 -33.52 -0.98 3.13
N MET A 386 -33.71 -0.19 4.18
CA MET A 386 -34.18 -0.71 5.48
C MET A 386 -35.68 -0.97 5.47
N SER A 387 -36.15 -1.89 6.33
CA SER A 387 -37.58 -2.05 6.58
C SER A 387 -38.20 -0.74 7.09
N PRO A 388 -39.22 -0.18 6.41
CA PRO A 388 -39.82 1.10 6.79
C PRO A 388 -40.34 1.11 8.22
N ARG A 389 -40.23 2.26 8.90
CA ARG A 389 -40.82 2.54 10.22
C ARG A 389 -40.34 1.65 11.38
N ARG A 390 -39.37 0.76 11.17
CA ARG A 390 -38.70 0.01 12.25
C ARG A 390 -37.41 0.72 12.63
N SER A 391 -37.40 1.29 13.83
CA SER A 391 -36.18 1.89 14.37
C SER A 391 -35.13 0.83 14.65
N VAL A 392 -33.88 1.11 14.28
CA VAL A 392 -32.74 0.22 14.54
C VAL A 392 -31.63 1.00 15.22
N GLU A 393 -31.10 0.43 16.30
CA GLU A 393 -30.00 1.00 17.04
C GLU A 393 -28.67 0.45 16.54
N TYR A 394 -27.69 1.33 16.41
CA TYR A 394 -26.33 1.01 16.05
C TYR A 394 -25.38 1.50 17.12
N GLN A 395 -24.40 0.67 17.46
CA GLN A 395 -23.27 1.08 18.25
C GLN A 395 -22.21 1.64 17.31
N VAL A 396 -21.94 2.94 17.41
CA VAL A 396 -20.81 3.59 16.75
C VAL A 396 -19.64 3.65 17.71
N THR A 397 -18.49 3.10 17.32
CA THR A 397 -17.26 3.08 18.12
C THR A 397 -16.13 3.71 17.33
N ALA A 398 -15.35 4.59 17.97
CA ALA A 398 -14.11 5.13 17.44
C ALA A 398 -12.93 4.36 18.04
N TYR A 399 -12.07 3.81 17.19
CA TYR A 399 -10.86 3.08 17.57
C TYR A 399 -9.62 3.87 17.22
N ASP A 400 -8.62 3.86 18.11
CA ASP A 400 -7.30 4.42 17.81
C ASP A 400 -6.46 3.48 16.93
N PHE A 401 -5.25 3.92 16.59
CA PHE A 401 -4.32 3.17 15.75
C PHE A 401 -3.88 1.82 16.34
N THR A 402 -4.07 1.58 17.63
CA THR A 402 -3.78 0.28 18.27
C THR A 402 -4.97 -0.68 18.22
N GLY A 403 -6.13 -0.21 17.74
CA GLY A 403 -7.40 -0.94 17.80
C GLY A 403 -8.10 -0.81 19.15
N SER A 404 -7.69 0.15 20.00
CA SER A 404 -8.34 0.38 21.29
C SER A 404 -9.52 1.34 21.12
N PRO A 405 -10.70 1.04 21.68
CA PRO A 405 -11.85 1.95 21.61
C PRO A 405 -11.59 3.19 22.46
N ILE A 406 -11.82 4.37 21.90
CA ILE A 406 -11.66 5.66 22.59
C ILE A 406 -12.97 6.39 22.85
N ALA A 407 -14.01 6.08 22.07
CA ALA A 407 -15.36 6.59 22.26
C ALA A 407 -16.38 5.60 21.70
N GLN A 408 -17.54 5.56 22.33
CA GLN A 408 -18.63 4.68 21.95
C GLN A 408 -19.95 5.39 22.19
N GLN A 409 -20.84 5.40 21.19
CA GLN A 409 -22.15 6.02 21.26
C GLN A 409 -23.20 5.19 20.53
N THR A 410 -24.40 5.12 21.12
CA THR A 410 -25.53 4.47 20.48
C THR A 410 -26.28 5.50 19.67
N VAL A 411 -26.50 5.21 18.39
CA VAL A 411 -27.26 6.04 17.47
C VAL A 411 -28.47 5.28 16.98
N GLN A 412 -29.56 5.98 16.73
CA GLN A 412 -30.81 5.40 16.29
C GLN A 412 -31.13 5.90 14.89
N ILE A 413 -31.35 4.97 13.96
CA ILE A 413 -31.85 5.29 12.62
C ILE A 413 -33.35 5.00 12.60
N GLN A 414 -34.10 5.99 12.14
CA GLN A 414 -35.54 5.87 11.87
C GLN A 414 -35.76 5.91 10.35
N PRO A 415 -35.91 4.76 9.68
CA PRO A 415 -36.16 4.74 8.25
C PRO A 415 -37.53 5.34 7.92
N ASP A 416 -37.57 6.15 6.87
CA ASP A 416 -38.78 6.71 6.29
C ASP A 416 -39.58 5.66 5.50
N GLU A 417 -40.61 6.10 4.79
CA GLU A 417 -41.46 5.23 3.99
C GLU A 417 -40.74 4.56 2.81
N THR A 418 -39.61 5.14 2.38
CA THR A 418 -38.75 4.57 1.35
C THR A 418 -37.65 3.68 1.90
N GLY A 419 -37.60 3.47 3.22
CA GLY A 419 -36.55 2.66 3.86
C GLY A 419 -35.20 3.38 3.95
N THR A 420 -35.19 4.70 3.74
CA THR A 420 -34.00 5.55 3.90
C THR A 420 -34.02 6.25 5.24
N GLY A 421 -32.87 6.38 5.88
CA GLY A 421 -32.75 7.08 7.15
C GLY A 421 -31.34 7.57 7.38
N GLU A 422 -31.20 8.63 8.16
CA GLU A 422 -29.90 9.12 8.59
C GLU A 422 -29.96 9.56 10.05
N THR A 423 -28.81 9.53 10.71
CA THR A 423 -28.65 10.08 12.06
C THR A 423 -27.26 10.65 12.21
N ALA A 424 -27.15 11.84 12.80
CA ALA A 424 -25.89 12.53 13.02
C ALA A 424 -25.29 12.13 14.38
N PHE A 425 -23.97 12.12 14.46
CA PHE A 425 -23.24 11.80 15.67
C PHE A 425 -21.88 12.51 15.70
N THR A 426 -21.38 12.80 16.90
CA THR A 426 -20.11 13.51 17.08
C THR A 426 -18.98 12.55 17.42
N VAL A 427 -17.75 12.89 17.05
CA VAL A 427 -16.56 12.08 17.36
C VAL A 427 -15.54 12.89 18.15
N PRO A 428 -14.74 12.26 19.03
CA PRO A 428 -13.75 12.97 19.85
C PRO A 428 -12.61 13.53 18.99
N THR A 429 -12.20 14.76 19.30
CA THR A 429 -11.04 15.45 18.69
C THR A 429 -10.06 15.97 19.74
N ASP A 430 -10.16 15.50 20.98
CA ASP A 430 -9.29 15.89 22.10
C ASP A 430 -7.91 15.22 22.08
N ARG A 431 -7.74 14.17 21.28
CA ARG A 431 -6.48 13.42 21.14
C ARG A 431 -5.99 13.44 19.69
N PHE A 432 -4.67 13.52 19.51
CA PHE A 432 -4.05 13.39 18.20
C PHE A 432 -4.02 11.94 17.74
N GLY A 433 -4.09 11.74 16.43
CA GLY A 433 -4.01 10.41 15.82
C GLY A 433 -4.95 10.24 14.63
N ALA A 434 -4.90 9.06 14.03
CA ALA A 434 -5.93 8.58 13.12
C ALA A 434 -6.87 7.64 13.87
N PHE A 435 -8.14 7.67 13.50
CA PHE A 435 -9.20 6.92 14.16
C PHE A 435 -10.10 6.24 13.13
N ARG A 436 -10.45 4.98 13.41
CA ARG A 436 -11.43 4.20 12.63
C ARG A 436 -12.78 4.25 13.33
N LEU A 437 -13.81 4.68 12.62
CA LEU A 437 -15.20 4.60 13.03
C LEU A 437 -15.79 3.28 12.55
N GLU A 438 -16.48 2.57 13.44
CA GLU A 438 -17.27 1.38 13.11
C GLU A 438 -18.70 1.54 13.62
N ALA A 439 -19.68 1.29 12.77
CA ALA A 439 -21.08 1.10 13.16
C ALA A 439 -21.43 -0.38 13.13
N ARG A 440 -21.96 -0.91 14.23
CA ARG A 440 -22.47 -2.29 14.33
C ARG A 440 -23.91 -2.28 14.84
N PRO A 441 -24.82 -3.11 14.28
CA PRO A 441 -26.18 -3.20 14.77
C PRO A 441 -26.19 -3.73 16.21
N ILE A 442 -27.04 -3.14 17.06
CA ILE A 442 -27.26 -3.64 18.41
C ILE A 442 -28.32 -4.75 18.33
N ASN A 443 -27.86 -6.00 18.41
CA ASN A 443 -28.76 -7.15 18.44
C ASN A 443 -29.40 -7.28 19.83
N ASN A 444 -30.55 -6.62 20.03
CA ASN A 444 -31.35 -6.76 21.24
C ASN A 444 -31.91 -8.20 21.46
N GLU A 445 -31.81 -9.09 20.45
CA GLU A 445 -32.19 -10.51 20.57
C GLU A 445 -31.15 -11.38 21.31
N ALA A 446 -29.92 -10.89 21.54
CA ALA A 446 -28.87 -11.66 22.20
C ALA A 446 -29.04 -11.79 23.72
N SER A 447 -30.06 -11.15 24.31
CA SER A 447 -30.35 -11.23 25.74
C SER A 447 -31.73 -11.86 25.99
N GLY A 448 -31.77 -13.20 26.07
CA GLY A 448 -33.00 -13.92 26.36
C GLY A 448 -32.88 -15.44 26.39
N PHE A 449 -33.87 -16.09 26.99
CA PHE A 449 -33.99 -17.56 27.16
C PHE A 449 -33.81 -18.35 25.84
N LEU A 450 -34.20 -17.78 24.70
CA LEU A 450 -34.04 -18.37 23.37
C LEU A 450 -32.57 -18.46 22.90
N ALA A 451 -31.72 -17.49 23.26
CA ALA A 451 -30.28 -17.52 22.96
C ALA A 451 -29.56 -18.60 23.80
N TRP A 452 -30.00 -18.79 25.05
CA TRP A 452 -29.53 -19.89 25.91
C TRP A 452 -29.89 -21.27 25.33
N ILE A 453 -31.11 -21.43 24.81
CA ILE A 453 -31.52 -22.67 24.11
C ILE A 453 -30.67 -22.89 22.84
N ARG A 454 -30.45 -21.86 22.01
CA ARG A 454 -29.58 -21.98 20.81
C ARG A 454 -28.13 -22.33 21.17
N SER A 455 -27.60 -21.81 22.28
CA SER A 455 -26.28 -22.14 22.83
C SER A 455 -26.17 -23.60 23.29
N LEU A 456 -27.25 -24.21 23.79
CA LEU A 456 -27.28 -25.61 24.20
C LEU A 456 -27.34 -26.58 23.02
N VAL A 457 -27.96 -26.17 21.91
CA VAL A 457 -28.12 -27.02 20.71
C VAL A 457 -26.91 -26.94 19.78
N ASN A 458 -26.29 -25.78 19.62
CA ASN A 458 -25.22 -25.57 18.62
C ASN A 458 -23.78 -25.72 19.16
N GLY A 459 -23.62 -26.10 20.43
CA GLY A 459 -22.32 -26.06 21.11
C GLY A 459 -21.79 -24.63 21.27
N LYS A 460 -20.78 -24.44 22.13
CA LYS A 460 -20.11 -23.14 22.31
C LYS A 460 -19.31 -22.74 21.06
N LYS A 461 -19.96 -22.35 19.98
CA LYS A 461 -19.35 -21.39 19.05
C LYS A 461 -19.32 -20.05 19.79
N LYS A 462 -18.13 -19.49 20.03
CA LYS A 462 -17.98 -18.08 20.45
C LYS A 462 -18.95 -17.27 19.59
N SER A 463 -19.87 -16.52 20.20
CA SER A 463 -20.77 -15.65 19.45
C SER A 463 -19.89 -14.69 18.65
N ALA A 464 -19.87 -14.84 17.32
CA ALA A 464 -19.22 -13.86 16.47
C ALA A 464 -19.84 -12.49 16.77
N LEU A 465 -19.00 -11.46 16.87
CA LEU A 465 -19.50 -10.08 16.94
C LEU A 465 -20.40 -9.82 15.71
N PRO A 466 -21.47 -9.01 15.83
CA PRO A 466 -22.27 -8.62 14.67
C PRO A 466 -21.35 -8.02 13.60
N GLU A 467 -21.59 -8.32 12.33
CA GLU A 467 -20.79 -7.79 11.21
C GLU A 467 -20.74 -6.24 11.24
N ILE A 468 -19.65 -5.67 10.74
CA ILE A 468 -19.53 -4.22 10.61
C ILE A 468 -20.48 -3.74 9.52
N ALA A 469 -21.42 -2.85 9.87
CA ALA A 469 -22.38 -2.31 8.92
C ALA A 469 -21.78 -1.17 8.10
N ALA A 470 -20.98 -0.30 8.74
CA ALA A 470 -20.33 0.83 8.09
C ALA A 470 -19.03 1.22 8.80
N GLU A 471 -18.09 1.76 8.04
CA GLU A 471 -16.82 2.28 8.56
C GLU A 471 -16.43 3.60 7.91
N GLN A 472 -15.59 4.36 8.61
CA GLN A 472 -14.96 5.57 8.08
C GLN A 472 -13.67 5.90 8.84
N ILE A 473 -12.78 6.69 8.25
CA ILE A 473 -11.56 7.18 8.90
C ILE A 473 -11.66 8.69 9.12
N TYR A 474 -11.17 9.17 10.25
CA TYR A 474 -10.84 10.58 10.46
C TYR A 474 -9.51 10.72 11.21
N SER A 475 -8.87 11.87 11.11
CA SER A 475 -7.63 12.15 11.82
C SER A 475 -7.67 13.50 12.51
N VAL A 476 -6.97 13.59 13.64
CA VAL A 476 -6.78 14.81 14.41
C VAL A 476 -5.28 15.08 14.45
N LEU A 477 -4.86 16.20 13.88
CA LEU A 477 -3.45 16.51 13.66
C LEU A 477 -2.99 17.66 14.57
N PRO A 478 -1.70 17.67 14.98
CA PRO A 478 -1.11 18.84 15.61
C PRO A 478 -1.13 20.03 14.65
N ALA A 479 -1.37 21.23 15.18
CA ALA A 479 -1.23 22.45 14.40
C ALA A 479 0.26 22.66 14.06
N LEU A 480 0.57 22.77 12.77
CA LEU A 480 1.93 22.97 12.27
C LEU A 480 2.05 24.32 11.54
N PRO A 481 3.21 25.00 11.62
CA PRO A 481 3.44 26.24 10.87
C PRO A 481 3.24 26.04 9.36
N PRO A 482 2.72 27.05 8.63
CA PRO A 482 2.60 26.99 7.17
C PRO A 482 3.94 26.67 6.47
N PRO A 483 3.93 26.06 5.27
CA PRO A 483 5.15 25.67 4.59
C PRO A 483 6.17 26.79 4.36
N ALA A 484 5.68 28.00 4.10
CA ALA A 484 6.53 29.17 3.86
C ALA A 484 7.41 29.56 5.07
N GLU A 485 7.00 29.21 6.29
CA GLU A 485 7.71 29.53 7.54
C GLU A 485 8.80 28.52 7.90
N ARG A 486 8.88 27.40 7.16
CA ARG A 486 9.86 26.32 7.37
C ARG A 486 10.56 25.92 6.06
N PRO A 487 11.29 26.86 5.42
CA PRO A 487 11.93 26.61 4.13
C PRO A 487 13.09 25.61 4.19
N ASP A 488 13.73 25.49 5.34
CA ASP A 488 14.88 24.61 5.57
C ASP A 488 14.49 23.28 6.21
N SER A 489 13.19 22.96 6.24
CA SER A 489 12.67 21.74 6.83
C SER A 489 13.33 20.48 6.27
N PHE A 490 13.53 19.52 7.16
CA PHE A 490 13.98 18.18 6.84
C PHE A 490 12.91 17.36 6.09
N PHE A 491 11.62 17.65 6.29
CA PHE A 491 10.53 16.79 5.86
C PHE A 491 9.98 17.17 4.48
N GLY A 492 10.10 16.22 3.55
CA GLY A 492 9.54 16.30 2.21
C GLY A 492 8.75 15.06 1.82
N GLY A 493 8.09 15.10 0.67
CA GLY A 493 7.30 13.97 0.19
C GLY A 493 6.97 14.07 -1.30
N HIS A 494 6.27 13.05 -1.78
CA HIS A 494 5.74 12.97 -3.14
C HIS A 494 4.23 13.08 -3.11
N ALA A 495 3.71 14.13 -3.74
CA ALA A 495 2.28 14.43 -3.76
C ALA A 495 1.88 14.93 -5.16
N ASP A 496 0.66 14.61 -5.55
CA ASP A 496 0.03 15.31 -6.67
C ASP A 496 -0.19 16.77 -6.26
N PHE A 497 -0.06 17.70 -7.21
CA PHE A 497 -0.24 19.12 -6.90
C PHE A 497 -1.69 19.56 -7.05
N THR A 498 -2.65 18.71 -6.67
CA THR A 498 -4.06 19.09 -6.53
C THR A 498 -4.31 19.74 -5.17
N SER A 499 -5.37 20.54 -5.08
CA SER A 499 -5.72 21.27 -3.85
C SER A 499 -5.98 20.30 -2.69
N TYR A 500 -6.56 19.13 -2.99
CA TYR A 500 -6.77 18.05 -2.01
C TYR A 500 -5.46 17.51 -1.43
N ASN A 501 -4.50 17.17 -2.30
CA ASN A 501 -3.23 16.60 -1.88
C ASN A 501 -2.31 17.63 -1.21
N LEU A 502 -2.32 18.88 -1.67
CA LEU A 502 -1.53 19.94 -1.06
C LEU A 502 -2.03 20.29 0.34
N GLU A 503 -3.35 20.24 0.59
CA GLU A 503 -3.89 20.42 1.94
C GLU A 503 -3.50 19.27 2.88
N ILE A 504 -3.55 18.01 2.41
CA ILE A 504 -3.02 16.86 3.15
C ILE A 504 -1.53 17.07 3.44
N ALA A 505 -0.74 17.43 2.44
CA ALA A 505 0.70 17.64 2.59
C ALA A 505 1.02 18.73 3.62
N ARG A 506 0.26 19.84 3.57
CA ARG A 506 0.39 21.00 4.45
C ARG A 506 0.14 20.60 5.91
N LYS A 507 -1.02 19.98 6.18
CA LYS A 507 -1.42 19.54 7.52
C LYS A 507 -0.57 18.40 8.06
N ALA A 508 -0.08 17.52 7.19
CA ALA A 508 0.79 16.41 7.59
C ALA A 508 2.22 16.86 7.95
N GLY A 509 2.62 18.09 7.63
CA GLY A 509 3.95 18.60 7.99
C GLY A 509 4.99 18.54 6.87
N PHE A 510 4.61 18.19 5.63
CA PHE A 510 5.53 18.23 4.51
C PHE A 510 5.81 19.68 4.09
N ARG A 511 7.06 19.98 3.76
CA ARG A 511 7.51 21.35 3.40
C ARG A 511 8.21 21.37 2.05
N TRP A 512 8.81 20.25 1.68
CA TRP A 512 9.41 20.01 0.37
C TRP A 512 8.58 18.99 -0.42
N LEU A 513 8.35 19.24 -1.72
CA LEU A 513 7.70 18.29 -2.62
C LEU A 513 8.60 17.99 -3.83
N ARG A 514 8.77 16.71 -4.15
CA ARG A 514 9.60 16.26 -5.28
C ARG A 514 8.74 15.98 -6.52
N LEU A 515 9.15 16.49 -7.67
CA LEU A 515 8.44 16.36 -8.95
C LEU A 515 8.79 15.02 -9.64
N TYR A 516 8.50 13.90 -8.97
CA TYR A 516 8.66 12.55 -9.52
C TYR A 516 7.84 11.47 -8.78
N PRO A 517 6.50 11.39 -8.94
CA PRO A 517 5.60 12.29 -9.67
C PRO A 517 5.29 13.58 -8.88
N PRO A 518 4.74 14.63 -9.52
CA PRO A 518 4.39 14.72 -10.95
C PRO A 518 5.63 14.82 -11.85
N LEU A 519 5.61 14.15 -13.00
CA LEU A 519 6.76 13.99 -13.91
C LEU A 519 7.02 15.24 -14.80
N SER A 520 6.56 16.42 -14.40
CA SER A 520 6.41 17.59 -15.28
C SER A 520 7.71 18.24 -15.76
N THR A 521 8.85 17.90 -15.16
CA THR A 521 10.17 18.46 -15.51
C THR A 521 11.01 17.54 -16.40
N LEU A 522 10.57 16.32 -16.70
CA LEU A 522 11.34 15.36 -17.51
C LEU A 522 11.54 15.85 -18.95
N TRP A 523 12.62 15.45 -19.63
CA TRP A 523 12.84 15.91 -21.01
C TRP A 523 11.74 15.39 -21.95
N MET A 524 11.42 14.10 -21.85
CA MET A 524 10.34 13.51 -22.63
C MET A 524 8.97 14.12 -22.33
N ALA A 525 8.86 14.80 -21.18
CA ALA A 525 7.68 15.51 -20.77
C ALA A 525 7.55 16.90 -21.41
N VAL A 526 8.65 17.65 -21.37
CA VAL A 526 8.67 19.04 -21.84
C VAL A 526 8.94 19.16 -23.34
N GLU A 527 9.53 18.16 -23.98
CA GLU A 527 9.78 18.10 -25.43
C GLU A 527 9.40 16.71 -25.98
N HIS A 528 8.10 16.44 -26.08
CA HIS A 528 7.61 15.14 -26.55
C HIS A 528 7.98 14.85 -28.02
N ARG A 529 7.99 15.90 -28.85
CA ARG A 529 8.42 15.85 -30.27
C ARG A 529 9.53 16.86 -30.49
N PRO A 530 10.47 16.59 -31.42
CA PRO A 530 11.60 17.50 -31.66
C PRO A 530 11.12 18.93 -31.93
N GLY A 531 11.58 19.89 -31.14
CA GLY A 531 11.23 21.31 -31.25
C GLY A 531 9.87 21.72 -30.68
N GLU A 532 9.01 20.79 -30.26
CA GLU A 532 7.71 21.09 -29.65
C GLU A 532 7.81 21.13 -28.11
N TRP A 533 8.18 22.30 -27.58
CA TRP A 533 8.32 22.51 -26.14
C TRP A 533 6.99 22.84 -25.46
N ARG A 534 6.66 22.13 -24.36
CA ARG A 534 5.45 22.32 -23.56
C ARG A 534 5.78 22.28 -22.06
N PHE A 535 5.72 23.43 -21.39
CA PHE A 535 5.98 23.54 -19.96
C PHE A 535 4.67 23.68 -19.18
N ARG A 536 4.24 22.60 -18.52
CA ARG A 536 3.05 22.59 -17.63
C ARG A 536 3.47 23.02 -16.22
N THR A 537 3.39 24.31 -15.92
CA THR A 537 3.89 24.90 -14.65
C THR A 537 2.78 25.14 -13.63
N GLU A 538 1.52 24.91 -13.99
CA GLU A 538 0.35 25.30 -13.21
C GLU A 538 0.31 24.63 -11.83
N GLY A 539 0.61 23.33 -11.76
CA GLY A 539 0.70 22.57 -10.51
C GLY A 539 1.84 23.07 -9.62
N ALA A 540 3.03 23.27 -10.19
CA ALA A 540 4.19 23.80 -9.45
C ALA A 540 3.90 25.22 -8.92
N ALA A 541 3.23 26.05 -9.71
CA ALA A 541 2.79 27.39 -9.30
C ALA A 541 1.75 27.33 -8.18
N ARG A 542 0.85 26.34 -8.18
CA ARG A 542 -0.10 26.11 -7.08
C ARG A 542 0.61 25.74 -5.79
N ALA A 543 1.44 24.70 -5.81
CA ALA A 543 2.24 24.28 -4.66
C ALA A 543 3.10 25.45 -4.12
N ARG A 544 3.71 26.23 -5.01
CA ARG A 544 4.51 27.39 -4.60
C ARG A 544 3.69 28.47 -3.91
N ARG A 545 2.47 28.76 -4.37
CA ARG A 545 1.56 29.73 -3.72
C ARG A 545 1.15 29.28 -2.32
N GLU A 546 1.11 27.98 -2.06
CA GLU A 546 0.84 27.42 -0.73
C GLU A 546 2.09 27.36 0.17
N GLY A 547 3.23 27.86 -0.33
CA GLY A 547 4.47 28.04 0.45
C GLY A 547 5.45 26.88 0.37
N PHE A 548 5.10 25.79 -0.31
CA PHE A 548 5.98 24.63 -0.46
C PHE A 548 7.28 25.01 -1.20
N ARG A 549 8.33 24.26 -0.87
CA ARG A 549 9.58 24.18 -1.63
C ARG A 549 9.52 22.98 -2.57
N LEU A 550 10.10 23.09 -3.75
CA LEU A 550 10.01 22.10 -4.81
C LEU A 550 11.40 21.61 -5.23
N LEU A 551 11.50 20.30 -5.41
CA LEU A 551 12.64 19.60 -6.00
C LEU A 551 12.26 19.12 -7.40
N GLY A 552 12.75 19.82 -8.43
CA GLY A 552 12.59 19.41 -9.83
C GLY A 552 13.56 18.31 -10.21
N VAL A 553 13.20 17.48 -11.20
CA VAL A 553 14.05 16.37 -11.68
C VAL A 553 14.38 16.54 -13.15
N PHE A 554 15.67 16.58 -13.47
CA PHE A 554 16.18 16.50 -14.84
C PHE A 554 16.47 15.04 -15.19
N ALA A 555 15.57 14.40 -15.93
CA ALA A 555 15.78 13.01 -16.33
C ALA A 555 15.10 12.67 -17.66
N THR A 556 15.45 11.49 -18.17
CA THR A 556 14.97 10.85 -19.39
C THR A 556 15.38 11.58 -20.67
N ALA A 557 15.61 10.85 -21.75
CA ALA A 557 15.71 11.40 -23.09
C ALA A 557 14.55 10.88 -23.93
N PRO A 558 13.85 11.74 -24.70
CA PRO A 558 12.84 11.28 -25.65
C PRO A 558 13.49 10.44 -26.76
N SER A 559 12.70 9.59 -27.43
CA SER A 559 13.19 8.63 -28.43
C SER A 559 14.06 9.25 -29.53
N PHE A 560 13.80 10.50 -29.93
CA PHE A 560 14.56 11.19 -30.98
C PHE A 560 15.93 11.73 -30.52
N ALA A 561 16.19 11.75 -29.21
CA ALA A 561 17.42 12.29 -28.62
C ALA A 561 18.19 11.26 -27.77
N ALA A 562 17.61 10.08 -27.56
CA ALA A 562 18.17 8.98 -26.79
C ALA A 562 19.31 8.26 -27.52
N ASP A 563 20.37 7.88 -26.80
CA ASP A 563 21.50 7.07 -27.28
C ASP A 563 21.13 5.58 -27.37
N LEU A 564 20.19 5.24 -28.26
CA LEU A 564 19.63 3.89 -28.37
C LEU A 564 20.68 2.88 -28.87
N ASN A 565 20.52 1.61 -28.46
CA ASN A 565 21.22 0.50 -29.07
C ASN A 565 20.61 0.21 -30.47
N PRO A 566 21.35 0.38 -31.58
CA PRO A 566 20.79 0.16 -32.91
C PRO A 566 20.40 -1.30 -33.18
N LYS A 567 20.99 -2.25 -32.44
CA LYS A 567 20.72 -3.69 -32.59
C LYS A 567 19.47 -4.17 -31.84
N ASP A 568 19.02 -3.38 -30.86
CA ASP A 568 17.84 -3.68 -30.04
C ASP A 568 17.24 -2.35 -29.52
N PRO A 569 16.54 -1.60 -30.40
CA PRO A 569 16.02 -0.29 -30.06
C PRO A 569 14.75 -0.43 -29.22
N GLU A 570 14.89 -0.70 -27.93
CA GLU A 570 13.77 -0.57 -27.01
C GLU A 570 13.38 0.90 -26.88
N ARG A 571 12.09 1.20 -27.05
CA ARG A 571 11.57 2.57 -26.99
C ARG A 571 11.71 3.14 -25.57
N PRO A 572 12.33 4.31 -25.38
CA PRO A 572 12.43 4.98 -24.08
C PRO A 572 11.07 5.26 -23.44
N ARG A 573 11.00 5.07 -22.12
CA ARG A 573 9.87 5.43 -21.25
C ARG A 573 10.41 6.11 -19.99
N TRP A 574 9.53 6.69 -19.16
CA TRP A 574 9.98 7.40 -17.96
C TRP A 574 10.66 6.49 -16.92
N THR A 575 10.24 5.23 -16.83
CA THR A 575 10.86 4.20 -15.96
C THR A 575 12.09 3.52 -16.56
N ARG A 576 12.36 3.76 -17.84
CA ARG A 576 13.41 3.07 -18.59
C ARG A 576 13.83 3.90 -19.78
N SER A 577 14.84 4.74 -19.59
CA SER A 577 15.34 5.64 -20.62
C SER A 577 16.83 5.44 -20.86
N TYR A 578 17.37 6.16 -21.83
CA TYR A 578 18.77 6.11 -22.26
C TYR A 578 19.38 7.49 -22.08
N PRO A 579 20.72 7.62 -21.97
CA PRO A 579 21.36 8.92 -21.92
C PRO A 579 21.11 9.70 -23.22
N PRO A 580 21.26 11.04 -23.21
CA PRO A 580 21.32 11.84 -24.43
C PRO A 580 22.38 11.32 -25.40
N ALA A 581 22.05 11.19 -26.69
CA ALA A 581 23.02 10.95 -27.76
C ALA A 581 23.93 12.17 -27.99
N ASP A 582 23.44 13.36 -27.64
CA ASP A 582 24.16 14.64 -27.75
C ASP A 582 23.97 15.47 -26.46
N LEU A 583 25.09 15.77 -25.79
CA LEU A 583 25.09 16.52 -24.54
C LEU A 583 24.73 18.00 -24.72
N GLU A 584 24.91 18.59 -25.90
CA GLU A 584 24.47 19.97 -26.13
C GLU A 584 22.95 20.08 -26.18
N ARG A 585 22.26 19.06 -26.71
CA ARG A 585 20.80 18.97 -26.62
C ARG A 585 20.31 18.77 -25.18
N TRP A 586 21.06 17.99 -24.39
CA TRP A 586 20.79 17.87 -22.96
C TRP A 586 20.90 19.22 -22.24
N LYS A 587 21.96 19.99 -22.51
CA LYS A 587 22.16 21.34 -21.95
C LYS A 587 21.04 22.30 -22.38
N GLU A 588 20.58 22.22 -23.63
CA GLU A 588 19.44 23.00 -24.11
C GLU A 588 18.17 22.66 -23.33
N TYR A 589 17.87 21.37 -23.15
CA TYR A 589 16.76 20.91 -22.32
C TYR A 589 16.85 21.44 -20.88
N VAL A 590 17.99 21.25 -20.22
CA VAL A 590 18.23 21.73 -18.84
C VAL A 590 17.99 23.24 -18.77
N THR A 591 18.55 24.01 -19.70
CA THR A 591 18.41 25.47 -19.73
C THR A 591 16.96 25.92 -19.91
N ARG A 592 16.24 25.33 -20.88
CA ARG A 592 14.83 25.69 -21.15
C ARG A 592 13.92 25.28 -20.00
N CYS A 593 14.07 24.06 -19.50
CA CYS A 593 13.29 23.54 -18.38
C CYS A 593 13.53 24.36 -17.10
N PHE A 594 14.79 24.61 -16.75
CA PHE A 594 15.14 25.46 -15.61
C PHE A 594 14.54 26.86 -15.75
N ASN A 595 14.62 27.49 -16.93
CA ASN A 595 14.05 28.82 -17.12
C ASN A 595 12.52 28.86 -16.99
N ALA A 596 11.83 27.81 -17.40
CA ALA A 596 10.38 27.73 -17.27
C ALA A 596 9.92 27.52 -15.82
N PHE A 597 10.65 26.74 -15.02
CA PHE A 597 10.21 26.27 -13.70
C PHE A 597 10.95 26.92 -12.50
N SER A 598 12.11 27.55 -12.70
CA SER A 598 12.87 28.21 -11.62
C SER A 598 12.12 29.28 -10.82
N PRO A 599 11.05 29.95 -11.31
CA PRO A 599 10.25 30.82 -10.45
C PRO A 599 9.48 30.04 -9.36
N GLN A 600 9.29 28.74 -9.51
CA GLN A 600 8.59 27.87 -8.56
C GLN A 600 9.49 26.82 -7.89
N VAL A 601 10.63 26.46 -8.51
CA VAL A 601 11.48 25.33 -8.10
C VAL A 601 12.82 25.79 -7.55
N GLU A 602 13.13 25.38 -6.32
CA GLU A 602 14.33 25.80 -5.58
C GLU A 602 15.55 24.89 -5.77
N ALA A 603 15.33 23.59 -5.95
CA ALA A 603 16.40 22.61 -6.10
C ALA A 603 16.13 21.68 -7.27
N TRP A 604 17.20 21.13 -7.83
CA TRP A 604 17.17 20.29 -9.02
C TRP A 604 17.97 19.01 -8.78
N GLU A 605 17.39 17.88 -9.15
CA GLU A 605 18.03 16.56 -9.09
C GLU A 605 18.33 16.05 -10.49
N VAL A 606 19.47 15.40 -10.67
CA VAL A 606 19.86 14.79 -11.95
C VAL A 606 19.57 13.30 -11.94
N TRP A 607 18.75 12.90 -12.90
CA TRP A 607 18.29 11.53 -13.13
C TRP A 607 17.42 10.96 -11.99
N ASN A 608 16.94 9.72 -12.18
CA ASN A 608 16.27 8.91 -11.17
C ASN A 608 16.77 7.47 -11.29
N GLU A 609 17.24 6.87 -10.19
CA GLU A 609 17.63 5.46 -10.09
C GLU A 609 18.55 4.95 -11.22
N PRO A 610 19.65 5.66 -11.54
CA PRO A 610 20.54 5.27 -12.64
C PRO A 610 21.31 3.98 -12.37
N ASP A 611 21.34 3.47 -11.15
CA ASP A 611 21.86 2.15 -10.79
C ASP A 611 20.93 1.01 -11.24
N GLY A 612 19.64 1.28 -11.40
CA GLY A 612 18.66 0.37 -11.98
C GLY A 612 18.47 0.52 -13.49
N ASP A 613 17.33 0.04 -13.97
CA ASP A 613 16.92 0.10 -15.38
C ASP A 613 16.42 1.48 -15.83
N TYR A 614 16.23 2.43 -14.90
CA TYR A 614 15.80 3.80 -15.23
C TYR A 614 16.82 4.52 -16.11
N LEU A 615 18.12 4.20 -15.98
CA LEU A 615 19.16 4.54 -16.97
C LEU A 615 19.68 3.27 -17.64
N ARG A 616 19.52 3.16 -18.96
CA ARG A 616 20.18 2.13 -19.77
C ARG A 616 21.28 2.73 -20.62
N VAL A 617 22.43 2.09 -20.61
CA VAL A 617 23.58 2.45 -21.46
C VAL A 617 23.81 1.33 -22.47
N ARG A 618 24.45 1.65 -23.60
CA ARG A 618 24.77 0.65 -24.61
C ARG A 618 25.77 -0.37 -24.07
N PRO A 619 25.76 -1.62 -24.57
CA PRO A 619 26.78 -2.59 -24.22
C PRO A 619 28.19 -2.04 -24.41
N GLY A 620 29.05 -2.19 -23.40
CA GLY A 620 30.43 -1.71 -23.40
C GLY A 620 30.62 -0.25 -22.98
N GLN A 621 29.55 0.52 -22.75
CA GLN A 621 29.66 1.83 -22.11
C GLN A 621 29.82 1.68 -20.59
N ASP A 622 30.74 2.46 -20.02
CA ASP A 622 30.84 2.65 -18.57
C ASP A 622 29.70 3.55 -18.09
N LYS A 623 28.82 2.99 -17.26
CA LYS A 623 27.64 3.67 -16.72
C LYS A 623 28.01 4.82 -15.78
N ALA A 624 29.05 4.66 -14.97
CA ALA A 624 29.54 5.72 -14.07
C ALA A 624 30.06 6.91 -14.87
N ALA A 625 30.84 6.64 -15.93
CA ALA A 625 31.34 7.68 -16.82
C ALA A 625 30.20 8.41 -17.56
N VAL A 626 29.14 7.70 -17.98
CA VAL A 626 27.94 8.32 -18.56
C VAL A 626 27.26 9.25 -17.55
N CYS A 627 26.99 8.78 -16.33
CA CYS A 627 26.38 9.59 -15.28
C CYS A 627 27.22 10.83 -14.95
N ALA A 628 28.54 10.68 -14.80
CA ALA A 628 29.45 11.80 -14.54
C ALA A 628 29.40 12.87 -15.65
N ARG A 629 29.34 12.47 -16.92
CA ARG A 629 29.19 13.41 -18.05
C ARG A 629 27.85 14.15 -18.04
N ILE A 630 26.75 13.46 -17.70
CA ILE A 630 25.43 14.10 -17.58
C ILE A 630 25.44 15.11 -16.42
N LEU A 631 25.98 14.74 -15.26
CA LEU A 631 26.10 15.65 -14.10
C LEU A 631 26.92 16.89 -14.44
N GLN A 632 28.06 16.70 -15.12
CA GLN A 632 28.90 17.80 -15.60
C GLN A 632 28.12 18.72 -16.57
N ALA A 633 27.51 18.14 -17.61
CA ALA A 633 26.77 18.92 -18.61
C ALA A 633 25.59 19.69 -17.99
N THR A 634 24.88 19.10 -17.03
CA THR A 634 23.82 19.80 -16.30
C THR A 634 24.38 20.98 -15.51
N ARG A 635 25.49 20.81 -14.79
CA ARG A 635 26.12 21.90 -14.04
C ARG A 635 26.57 23.03 -14.97
N GLU A 636 27.23 22.70 -16.08
CA GLU A 636 27.66 23.67 -17.09
C GLU A 636 26.47 24.49 -17.63
N ALA A 637 25.34 23.85 -17.93
CA ALA A 637 24.12 24.54 -18.39
C ALA A 637 23.53 25.48 -17.32
N LEU A 638 23.47 25.05 -16.07
CA LEU A 638 22.95 25.87 -14.97
C LEU A 638 23.86 27.08 -14.69
N ASP A 639 25.17 26.87 -14.63
CA ASP A 639 26.13 27.95 -14.39
C ASP A 639 26.12 28.98 -15.53
N ALA A 640 26.03 28.53 -16.80
CA ALA A 640 25.94 29.40 -17.96
C ALA A 640 24.68 30.27 -17.98
N ASN A 641 23.61 29.85 -17.31
CA ASN A 641 22.36 30.60 -17.21
C ASN A 641 22.43 31.78 -16.22
N GLY A 642 23.50 31.88 -15.42
CA GLY A 642 23.76 33.01 -14.52
C GLY A 642 22.81 33.16 -13.33
N LYS A 643 21.95 32.16 -13.09
CA LYS A 643 21.02 32.10 -11.96
C LYS A 643 21.51 31.07 -10.94
N PRO A 644 21.41 31.35 -9.62
CA PRO A 644 21.79 30.37 -8.61
C PRO A 644 20.89 29.14 -8.73
N ALA A 645 21.49 27.94 -8.66
CA ALA A 645 20.78 26.67 -8.75
C ALA A 645 21.44 25.65 -7.83
N THR A 646 20.64 25.11 -6.90
CA THR A 646 21.01 23.93 -6.10
C THR A 646 20.84 22.69 -6.96
N LEU A 647 21.91 21.95 -7.21
CA LEU A 647 21.94 20.71 -7.99
C LEU A 647 22.37 19.54 -7.10
N ILE A 648 21.53 18.53 -7.03
CA ILE A 648 21.78 17.27 -6.32
C ILE A 648 21.73 16.09 -7.30
N GLY A 649 22.19 14.92 -6.87
CA GLY A 649 22.09 13.71 -7.67
C GLY A 649 22.90 12.53 -7.11
N PRO A 650 22.78 11.33 -7.69
CA PRO A 650 21.98 11.03 -8.87
C PRO A 650 20.70 10.21 -8.56
N ALA A 651 20.13 10.32 -7.35
CA ALA A 651 18.97 9.54 -6.91
C ALA A 651 19.17 8.02 -7.03
N LEU A 652 20.21 7.45 -6.40
CA LEU A 652 20.42 5.99 -6.44
C LEU A 652 19.26 5.22 -5.81
N ALA A 653 18.76 4.18 -6.48
CA ALA A 653 17.73 3.28 -5.95
C ALA A 653 18.20 2.56 -4.68
N SER A 654 19.49 2.22 -4.64
CA SER A 654 20.15 1.64 -3.47
C SER A 654 21.32 2.50 -3.01
N ILE A 655 21.29 2.90 -1.74
CA ILE A 655 22.39 3.61 -1.08
C ILE A 655 23.73 2.84 -1.09
N ASN A 656 23.74 1.54 -1.40
CA ASN A 656 24.98 0.76 -1.53
C ASN A 656 25.33 0.41 -2.98
N ALA A 657 24.67 1.00 -3.97
CA ALA A 657 24.99 0.72 -5.36
C ALA A 657 26.44 1.14 -5.67
N PRO A 658 27.29 0.24 -6.23
CA PRO A 658 28.67 0.55 -6.60
C PRO A 658 28.80 1.81 -7.46
N LEU A 659 27.82 2.02 -8.34
CA LEU A 659 27.72 3.18 -9.22
C LEU A 659 27.90 4.53 -8.48
N GLY A 660 27.38 4.66 -7.27
CA GLY A 660 27.52 5.89 -6.48
C GLY A 660 28.96 6.23 -6.16
N TRP A 661 29.71 5.21 -5.71
CA TRP A 661 31.11 5.35 -5.36
C TRP A 661 31.95 5.63 -6.60
N GLU A 662 31.71 4.90 -7.68
CA GLU A 662 32.42 5.06 -8.96
C GLU A 662 32.27 6.49 -9.50
N ILE A 663 31.06 7.05 -9.46
CA ILE A 663 30.78 8.45 -9.89
C ILE A 663 31.58 9.44 -9.03
N LEU A 664 31.62 9.25 -7.71
CA LEU A 664 32.31 10.17 -6.79
C LEU A 664 33.84 10.02 -6.86
N GLU A 665 34.36 8.80 -7.04
CA GLU A 665 35.78 8.49 -7.23
C GLU A 665 36.31 9.07 -8.55
N MET A 666 35.46 9.23 -9.57
CA MET A 666 35.75 10.00 -10.79
C MET A 666 35.80 11.53 -10.57
N GLY A 667 35.51 12.00 -9.36
CA GLY A 667 35.52 13.42 -9.01
C GLY A 667 34.25 14.18 -9.40
N ALA A 668 33.14 13.50 -9.70
CA ALA A 668 31.89 14.16 -10.08
C ALA A 668 31.22 14.92 -8.92
N GLY A 669 31.64 14.69 -7.67
CA GLY A 669 31.18 15.45 -6.50
C GLY A 669 31.36 16.97 -6.64
N ARG A 670 32.35 17.42 -7.44
CA ARG A 670 32.58 18.85 -7.73
C ARG A 670 31.46 19.54 -8.52
N PHE A 671 30.53 18.77 -9.08
CA PHE A 671 29.38 19.30 -9.82
C PHE A 671 28.12 19.41 -8.95
N LEU A 672 28.11 18.78 -7.78
CA LEU A 672 26.95 18.62 -6.92
C LEU A 672 27.05 19.49 -5.67
N ASP A 673 25.91 20.01 -5.24
CA ASP A 673 25.76 20.66 -3.94
C ASP A 673 25.48 19.63 -2.83
N ALA A 674 24.79 18.53 -3.18
CA ALA A 674 24.58 17.36 -2.33
C ALA A 674 24.47 16.06 -3.14
N PHE A 675 24.79 14.94 -2.52
CA PHE A 675 24.54 13.61 -3.06
C PHE A 675 23.14 13.13 -2.66
N SER A 676 22.39 12.57 -3.60
CA SER A 676 21.04 12.06 -3.35
C SER A 676 20.92 10.54 -3.56
N PHE A 677 20.10 9.92 -2.71
CA PHE A 677 19.88 8.48 -2.69
C PHE A 677 18.45 8.16 -2.23
N HIS A 678 18.00 6.95 -2.52
CA HIS A 678 16.73 6.40 -2.09
C HIS A 678 16.97 5.36 -0.99
N PHE A 679 16.00 5.21 -0.09
CA PHE A 679 16.00 4.14 0.90
C PHE A 679 14.59 3.63 1.21
N TYR A 680 14.31 2.43 0.74
CA TYR A 680 13.10 1.71 1.05
C TYR A 680 13.37 0.65 2.13
N SER A 681 12.75 0.81 3.29
CA SER A 681 12.80 -0.22 4.34
C SER A 681 11.96 -1.42 3.92
N LEU A 682 12.61 -2.58 3.79
CA LEU A 682 11.96 -3.87 3.53
C LEU A 682 11.61 -4.61 4.84
N GLU A 683 12.02 -4.11 6.00
CA GLU A 683 11.68 -4.66 7.32
C GLU A 683 10.23 -4.30 7.70
N ALA A 684 9.30 -4.90 6.96
CA ALA A 684 7.90 -5.02 7.32
C ALA A 684 7.74 -5.71 8.69
N GLY A 685 6.88 -5.19 9.58
CA GLY A 685 6.47 -5.90 10.80
C GLY A 685 7.27 -5.63 12.08
N GLY A 686 7.94 -4.48 12.19
CA GLY A 686 8.51 -4.01 13.48
C GLY A 686 10.03 -3.94 13.56
N GLY A 687 10.76 -4.23 12.48
CA GLY A 687 12.22 -4.04 12.39
C GLY A 687 12.66 -2.58 12.22
N SER A 688 13.93 -2.27 12.45
CA SER A 688 14.49 -0.92 12.27
C SER A 688 15.01 -0.78 10.84
N PRO A 689 15.32 0.43 10.32
CA PRO A 689 16.27 0.49 9.21
C PRO A 689 17.52 -0.32 9.60
N ASP A 690 18.13 -1.08 8.68
CA ASP A 690 19.37 -1.84 8.96
C ASP A 690 20.52 -0.86 9.26
N THR A 691 20.55 -0.32 10.47
CA THR A 691 21.39 0.81 10.85
C THR A 691 22.86 0.41 10.90
N ALA A 692 23.14 -0.85 11.24
CA ALA A 692 24.47 -1.44 11.20
C ALA A 692 25.05 -1.46 9.78
N TYR A 693 24.19 -1.63 8.77
CA TYR A 693 24.54 -1.54 7.36
C TYR A 693 24.57 -0.11 6.82
N VAL A 694 23.56 0.71 7.13
CA VAL A 694 23.40 2.04 6.52
C VAL A 694 24.36 3.08 7.11
N THR A 695 24.67 3.01 8.42
CA THR A 695 25.53 4.02 9.08
C THR A 695 26.94 4.11 8.45
N PRO A 696 27.66 3.00 8.20
CA PRO A 696 28.95 3.04 7.52
C PRO A 696 28.88 3.61 6.08
N LEU A 697 27.77 3.40 5.36
CA LEU A 697 27.59 3.92 4.01
C LEU A 697 27.46 5.45 4.03
N LEU A 698 26.66 5.99 4.96
CA LEU A 698 26.55 7.45 5.14
C LEU A 698 27.91 8.08 5.48
N ALA A 699 28.71 7.41 6.33
CA ALA A 699 30.06 7.86 6.65
C ALA A 699 30.99 7.82 5.42
N ARG A 700 30.91 6.79 4.57
CA ARG A 700 31.69 6.70 3.34
C ARG A 700 31.34 7.80 2.34
N TYR A 701 30.06 8.12 2.13
CA TYR A 701 29.71 9.23 1.22
C TYR A 701 30.30 10.56 1.69
N ARG A 702 30.33 10.79 3.00
CA ARG A 702 30.89 12.01 3.60
C ARG A 702 32.40 12.15 3.47
N THR A 703 33.14 11.11 3.06
CA THR A 703 34.58 11.24 2.78
C THR A 703 34.85 11.93 1.44
N PHE A 704 33.86 12.04 0.56
CA PHE A 704 33.94 12.83 -0.67
C PHE A 704 33.58 14.28 -0.43
N THR A 705 34.01 15.17 -1.32
CA THR A 705 33.72 16.61 -1.24
C THR A 705 32.69 17.04 -2.29
N ASN A 706 31.80 17.95 -1.92
CA ASN A 706 30.87 18.60 -2.85
C ASN A 706 31.57 19.72 -3.65
N ARG A 707 30.81 20.45 -4.47
CA ARG A 707 31.27 21.60 -5.26
C ARG A 707 31.93 22.70 -4.43
N GLU A 708 31.49 22.90 -3.20
CA GLU A 708 32.03 23.92 -2.29
C GLU A 708 33.24 23.44 -1.49
N GLY A 709 33.69 22.20 -1.70
CA GLY A 709 34.80 21.59 -0.95
C GLY A 709 34.39 21.10 0.45
N LEU A 710 33.10 21.07 0.77
CA LEU A 710 32.57 20.56 2.03
C LEU A 710 32.45 19.02 1.99
N PRO A 711 32.53 18.32 3.14
CA PRO A 711 32.12 16.92 3.22
C PRO A 711 30.73 16.72 2.63
N MET A 712 30.57 15.74 1.75
CA MET A 712 29.39 15.57 0.89
C MET A 712 28.09 15.63 1.70
N PRO A 713 27.23 16.66 1.51
CA PRO A 713 25.90 16.68 2.07
C PRO A 713 25.05 15.58 1.44
N LEU A 714 24.17 14.96 2.25
CA LEU A 714 23.36 13.84 1.81
C LEU A 714 21.87 14.19 1.87
N TRP A 715 21.13 13.88 0.80
CA TRP A 715 19.68 14.03 0.70
C TRP A 715 19.06 12.67 0.42
N HIS A 716 18.08 12.28 1.22
CA HIS A 716 17.22 11.14 0.92
C HIS A 716 16.04 11.64 0.09
N THR A 717 16.00 11.35 -1.20
CA THR A 717 15.02 11.95 -2.14
C THR A 717 13.84 11.05 -2.48
N GLU A 718 13.85 9.79 -2.06
CA GLU A 718 12.69 8.88 -2.19
C GLU A 718 12.86 7.69 -1.25
N GLY A 719 11.77 7.24 -0.62
CA GLY A 719 11.83 6.07 0.24
C GLY A 719 10.72 6.04 1.27
N GLY A 720 10.92 5.22 2.30
CA GLY A 720 9.91 4.95 3.34
C GLY A 720 9.73 3.46 3.57
N ALA A 721 8.59 3.07 4.15
CA ALA A 721 8.24 1.67 4.32
C ALA A 721 7.73 1.09 2.98
N PHE A 722 8.45 0.11 2.42
CA PHE A 722 8.00 -0.56 1.20
C PHE A 722 6.95 -1.62 1.54
N LEU A 723 5.71 -1.18 1.64
CA LEU A 723 4.57 -2.07 1.82
C LEU A 723 4.22 -2.69 0.48
N GLN A 724 4.60 -3.95 0.26
CA GLN A 724 3.92 -4.78 -0.75
C GLN A 724 2.53 -5.12 -0.22
N GLY A 725 1.65 -4.14 -0.10
CA GLY A 725 0.34 -4.41 0.50
C GLY A 725 -0.16 -3.39 1.46
N SER A 726 -0.37 -2.17 0.96
CA SER A 726 -1.32 -1.26 1.59
C SER A 726 -2.66 -2.00 1.80
N GLN A 727 -2.89 -2.41 3.04
CA GLN A 727 -4.17 -2.93 3.50
C GLN A 727 -5.11 -1.73 3.65
N SER A 728 -6.37 -1.91 3.27
CA SER A 728 -7.41 -1.00 3.74
C SER A 728 -7.47 -1.11 5.26
N TRP A 729 -7.56 0.02 5.97
CA TRP A 729 -7.87 -0.04 7.41
C TRP A 729 -9.36 -0.36 7.63
N LEU A 730 -10.17 -0.21 6.58
CA LEU A 730 -11.58 -0.54 6.53
C LEU A 730 -11.77 -2.01 6.11
N GLU A 731 -12.23 -2.84 7.05
CA GLU A 731 -12.47 -4.28 6.87
C GLU A 731 -13.61 -4.54 5.86
N THR A 732 -14.57 -3.63 5.82
CA THR A 732 -15.76 -3.70 4.97
C THR A 732 -15.47 -3.56 3.47
N TYR A 733 -14.28 -3.13 3.08
CA TYR A 733 -13.80 -3.18 1.68
C TYR A 733 -13.24 -4.55 1.29
N ARG A 734 -13.03 -5.44 2.28
CA ARG A 734 -12.59 -6.85 2.12
C ARG A 734 -11.35 -7.02 1.22
N VAL A 735 -10.49 -6.00 1.15
CA VAL A 735 -9.29 -6.01 0.30
C VAL A 735 -8.37 -7.16 0.72
N PRO A 736 -8.02 -8.09 -0.18
CA PRO A 736 -7.10 -9.17 0.14
C PRO A 736 -5.76 -8.63 0.64
N HIS A 737 -5.26 -9.21 1.72
CA HIS A 737 -3.96 -8.85 2.28
C HIS A 737 -2.84 -9.27 1.30
N SER A 738 -1.99 -8.32 0.92
CA SER A 738 -0.75 -8.62 0.16
C SER A 738 0.51 -8.60 1.01
N SER A 739 0.42 -8.09 2.24
CA SER A 739 1.44 -8.17 3.29
C SER A 739 0.75 -8.39 4.64
N SER A 740 1.46 -8.88 5.65
CA SER A 740 0.95 -8.93 7.04
C SER A 740 1.04 -7.62 7.80
N VAL A 741 1.76 -6.63 7.28
CA VAL A 741 1.96 -5.35 7.97
C VAL A 741 0.64 -4.60 8.05
N THR A 742 0.24 -4.27 9.28
CA THR A 742 -0.93 -3.43 9.53
C THR A 742 -0.64 -1.96 9.15
N PRO A 743 -1.66 -1.16 8.81
CA PRO A 743 -1.48 0.28 8.57
C PRO A 743 -0.74 1.03 9.70
N SER A 744 -0.92 0.60 10.95
CA SER A 744 -0.26 1.18 12.12
C SER A 744 1.22 0.82 12.23
N GLU A 745 1.60 -0.42 11.93
CA GLU A 745 3.00 -0.83 11.89
C GLU A 745 3.75 -0.16 10.73
N ALA A 746 3.07 0.02 9.60
CA ALA A 746 3.56 0.81 8.49
C ALA A 746 3.86 2.26 8.91
N ALA A 747 2.94 2.90 9.62
CA ALA A 747 3.12 4.24 10.16
C ALA A 747 4.36 4.34 11.08
N ALA A 748 4.53 3.36 11.98
CA ALA A 748 5.69 3.28 12.85
C ALA A 748 7.01 3.07 12.07
N SER A 749 7.01 2.22 11.04
CA SER A 749 8.19 1.96 10.22
C SER A 749 8.67 3.22 9.48
N MET A 750 7.75 4.00 8.94
CA MET A 750 8.06 5.30 8.32
C MET A 750 8.73 6.24 9.32
N VAL A 751 8.11 6.46 10.48
CA VAL A 751 8.61 7.40 11.49
C VAL A 751 10.02 7.01 11.94
N ARG A 752 10.28 5.71 12.12
CA ARG A 752 11.61 5.20 12.49
C ARG A 752 12.66 5.50 11.42
N ALA A 753 12.33 5.33 10.14
CA ALA A 753 13.25 5.63 9.05
C ALA A 753 13.60 7.12 8.99
N ALA A 754 12.59 8.00 9.04
CA ALA A 754 12.79 9.44 9.03
C ALA A 754 13.61 9.92 10.25
N LEU A 755 13.29 9.44 11.46
CA LEU A 755 14.04 9.78 12.68
C LEU A 755 15.49 9.30 12.63
N TYR A 756 15.75 8.10 12.13
CA TYR A 756 17.11 7.58 11.95
C TYR A 756 17.93 8.48 11.02
N PHE A 757 17.41 8.83 9.85
CA PHE A 757 18.13 9.67 8.90
C PHE A 757 18.31 11.11 9.41
N LYS A 758 17.31 11.67 10.10
CA LYS A 758 17.42 12.98 10.74
C LYS A 758 18.55 12.96 11.77
N ALA A 759 18.51 12.04 12.72
CA ALA A 759 19.52 11.88 13.77
C ALA A 759 20.93 11.58 13.22
N SER A 760 21.01 10.94 12.05
CA SER A 760 22.27 10.66 11.34
C SER A 760 22.81 11.85 10.54
N GLY A 761 22.10 12.99 10.52
CA GLY A 761 22.53 14.23 9.85
C GLY A 761 22.29 14.27 8.35
N VAL A 762 21.33 13.49 7.82
CA VAL A 762 20.82 13.68 6.45
C VAL A 762 20.08 15.01 6.40
N LYS A 763 20.22 15.76 5.31
CA LYS A 763 19.69 17.13 5.21
C LYS A 763 18.20 17.19 4.96
N ARG A 764 17.69 16.28 4.13
CA ARG A 764 16.26 16.19 3.76
C ARG A 764 15.85 14.75 3.54
N TYR A 765 14.59 14.44 3.81
CA TYR A 765 13.99 13.13 3.69
C TYR A 765 12.63 13.25 3.00
N PHE A 766 12.50 12.60 1.84
CA PHE A 766 11.27 12.58 1.06
C PHE A 766 10.58 11.22 1.12
N ASP A 767 9.41 11.17 1.74
CA ASP A 767 8.56 9.97 1.76
C ASP A 767 7.87 9.71 0.40
N TYR A 768 7.77 8.44 0.00
CA TYR A 768 7.14 7.99 -1.24
C TYR A 768 6.01 6.96 -0.97
N GLN A 769 4.74 7.27 -1.16
CA GLN A 769 4.20 8.59 -1.54
C GLN A 769 2.81 8.84 -0.95
N LEU A 770 2.35 10.10 -0.98
CA LEU A 770 1.07 10.53 -0.44
C LEU A 770 0.04 10.95 -1.52
N GLY A 771 0.33 10.74 -2.81
CA GLY A 771 -0.60 11.06 -3.90
C GLY A 771 -1.91 10.26 -3.83
N THR A 772 -3.04 10.96 -3.86
CA THR A 772 -4.40 10.41 -3.72
C THR A 772 -5.46 11.28 -4.41
N SER A 773 -6.73 10.89 -4.32
CA SER A 773 -7.88 11.72 -4.71
C SER A 773 -9.07 11.49 -3.75
N PRO A 774 -10.05 12.41 -3.68
CA PRO A 774 -11.32 12.16 -2.97
C PRO A 774 -12.09 10.93 -3.46
N ALA A 775 -11.85 10.49 -4.71
CA ALA A 775 -12.43 9.28 -5.27
C ALA A 775 -11.75 7.99 -4.78
N GLY A 776 -10.56 8.09 -4.18
CA GLY A 776 -9.74 6.94 -3.78
C GLY A 776 -8.82 6.43 -4.88
N ARG A 777 -8.63 5.11 -4.92
CA ARG A 777 -7.78 4.41 -5.89
C ARG A 777 -8.35 3.03 -6.22
N LYS A 778 -7.77 2.37 -7.22
CA LYS A 778 -8.12 0.97 -7.55
C LYS A 778 -7.87 0.06 -6.36
N VAL A 779 -8.85 -0.75 -6.00
CA VAL A 779 -8.80 -1.62 -4.80
C VAL A 779 -7.79 -2.76 -4.91
N HIS A 780 -7.48 -3.17 -6.15
CA HIS A 780 -6.62 -4.31 -6.45
C HIS A 780 -5.17 -3.90 -6.77
N GLU A 781 -4.82 -2.62 -6.73
CA GLU A 781 -3.45 -2.12 -6.86
C GLU A 781 -2.96 -1.66 -5.48
N ASP A 782 -1.71 -1.92 -5.13
CA ASP A 782 -1.05 -1.36 -3.96
C ASP A 782 -0.32 -0.06 -4.28
N ILE A 783 -0.20 0.80 -3.28
CA ILE A 783 0.65 1.98 -3.32
C ILE A 783 1.82 1.81 -2.37
N THR A 784 2.91 2.50 -2.67
CA THR A 784 4.08 2.62 -1.81
C THR A 784 3.76 3.55 -0.64
N CYS A 785 4.03 3.06 0.58
CA CYS A 785 3.72 3.65 1.89
C CYS A 785 2.26 3.63 2.36
N GLY A 786 2.09 3.54 3.69
CA GLY A 786 0.80 3.37 4.40
C GLY A 786 0.13 4.68 4.80
N PHE A 787 0.29 5.74 4.00
CA PHE A 787 -0.27 7.06 4.29
C PHE A 787 -1.77 7.14 4.06
N ILE A 788 -2.22 6.57 2.95
CA ILE A 788 -3.55 6.80 2.40
C ILE A 788 -4.29 5.47 2.27
N ASP A 789 -5.50 5.43 2.81
CA ASP A 789 -6.42 4.32 2.65
C ASP A 789 -6.90 4.21 1.19
N VAL A 790 -7.44 3.05 0.80
CA VAL A 790 -7.98 2.83 -0.55
C VAL A 790 -9.08 3.83 -0.95
N THR A 791 -9.80 4.35 0.05
CA THR A 791 -10.82 5.39 -0.08
C THR A 791 -10.29 6.78 -0.40
N GLY A 792 -8.97 6.97 -0.33
CA GLY A 792 -8.29 8.25 -0.53
C GLY A 792 -8.21 9.12 0.73
N ILE A 793 -8.69 8.61 1.87
CA ILE A 793 -8.63 9.26 3.17
C ILE A 793 -7.29 8.91 3.87
N PRO A 794 -6.59 9.90 4.46
CA PRO A 794 -5.42 9.69 5.31
C PRO A 794 -5.64 8.70 6.47
N GLY A 795 -4.76 7.72 6.59
CA GLY A 795 -4.71 6.76 7.70
C GLY A 795 -3.67 7.10 8.77
N PRO A 796 -3.28 6.12 9.61
CA PRO A 796 -2.32 6.30 10.71
C PRO A 796 -0.98 6.90 10.32
N GLY A 797 -0.53 6.67 9.08
CA GLY A 797 0.73 7.22 8.58
C GLY A 797 0.78 8.75 8.60
N ILE A 798 -0.26 9.42 8.11
CA ILE A 798 -0.30 10.89 8.05
C ILE A 798 -0.31 11.50 9.45
N ALA A 799 -1.07 10.91 10.38
CA ALA A 799 -1.11 11.37 11.76
C ALA A 799 0.23 11.20 12.48
N ALA A 800 0.88 10.04 12.33
CA ALA A 800 2.19 9.76 12.91
C ALA A 800 3.28 10.67 12.32
N HIS A 801 3.24 10.95 11.01
CA HIS A 801 4.15 11.90 10.37
C HIS A 801 3.97 13.32 10.93
N ALA A 802 2.72 13.81 11.04
CA ALA A 802 2.45 15.14 11.60
C ALA A 802 2.94 15.28 13.05
N ALA A 803 2.74 14.24 13.87
CA ALA A 803 3.26 14.19 15.24
C ALA A 803 4.79 14.23 15.28
N MET A 804 5.46 13.44 14.44
CA MET A 804 6.92 13.45 14.30
C MET A 804 7.43 14.85 13.93
N VAL A 805 6.79 15.53 12.96
CA VAL A 805 7.15 16.91 12.58
C VAL A 805 6.97 17.86 13.75
N ALA A 806 5.81 17.83 14.43
CA ALA A 806 5.54 18.70 15.57
C ALA A 806 6.59 18.59 16.69
N LEU A 807 7.11 17.38 16.91
CA LEU A 807 8.07 17.10 17.98
C LEU A 807 9.52 17.35 17.58
N THR A 808 9.83 17.32 16.28
CA THR A 808 11.23 17.29 15.83
C THR A 808 11.59 18.32 14.78
N GLU A 809 10.68 19.11 14.19
CA GLU A 809 10.96 20.09 13.10
C GLU A 809 12.23 20.90 13.36
N ASP A 810 12.26 21.61 14.48
CA ASP A 810 13.35 22.51 14.89
C ASP A 810 14.45 21.79 15.69
N ALA A 811 14.39 20.46 15.80
CA ALA A 811 15.34 19.67 16.58
C ALA A 811 16.62 19.40 15.79
N SER A 812 17.77 19.74 16.38
CA SER A 812 19.09 19.48 15.81
C SER A 812 19.54 18.05 16.09
N PRO A 813 20.12 17.33 15.12
CA PRO A 813 20.55 15.96 15.33
C PRO A 813 21.78 15.88 16.25
N VAL A 814 21.74 14.96 17.22
CA VAL A 814 22.86 14.66 18.12
C VAL A 814 23.52 13.34 17.72
N GLY A 815 22.71 12.35 17.33
CA GLY A 815 23.22 11.06 16.86
C GLY A 815 22.20 9.94 17.03
N PHE A 816 22.59 8.74 16.61
CA PHE A 816 21.78 7.54 16.70
C PHE A 816 22.59 6.44 17.39
N GLU A 817 21.94 5.65 18.25
CA GLU A 817 22.56 4.48 18.88
C GLU A 817 21.63 3.25 18.89
N SER A 818 22.26 2.08 18.82
CA SER A 818 21.64 0.79 19.14
C SER A 818 22.19 0.32 20.49
N ARG A 819 21.30 0.05 21.44
CA ARG A 819 21.68 -0.30 22.83
C ARG A 819 21.01 -1.60 23.26
N PRO A 820 21.77 -2.65 23.63
CA PRO A 820 21.20 -3.87 24.18
C PRO A 820 20.75 -3.68 25.64
N ILE A 821 19.56 -4.15 25.97
CA ILE A 821 19.01 -4.21 27.34
C ILE A 821 18.41 -5.60 27.53
N GLY A 822 19.15 -6.47 28.23
CA GLY A 822 18.83 -7.90 28.27
C GLY A 822 18.86 -8.50 26.85
N ASP A 823 17.80 -9.21 26.47
CA ASP A 823 17.65 -9.82 25.15
C ASP A 823 17.02 -8.89 24.09
N VAL A 824 16.70 -7.65 24.47
CA VAL A 824 16.08 -6.67 23.56
C VAL A 824 17.10 -5.59 23.19
N THR A 825 17.27 -5.37 21.89
CA THR A 825 18.01 -4.21 21.37
C THR A 825 17.06 -3.06 21.14
N ILE A 826 17.28 -1.96 21.84
CA ILE A 826 16.57 -0.70 21.60
C ILE A 826 17.36 0.16 20.61
N GLN A 827 16.63 0.98 19.87
CA GLN A 827 17.16 2.05 19.04
C GLN A 827 16.82 3.39 19.64
N VAL A 828 17.77 4.32 19.62
CA VAL A 828 17.61 5.66 20.20
C VAL A 828 18.11 6.70 19.18
N ALA A 829 17.19 7.51 18.67
CA ALA A 829 17.50 8.70 17.89
C ALA A 829 17.52 9.92 18.83
N ARG A 830 18.65 10.63 18.90
CA ARG A 830 18.85 11.76 19.81
C ARG A 830 18.84 13.10 19.08
N PHE A 831 18.16 14.05 19.70
CA PHE A 831 18.04 15.40 19.21
C PHE A 831 18.21 16.42 20.35
N GLN A 832 18.68 17.60 20.00
CA GLN A 832 18.68 18.78 20.86
C GLN A 832 17.54 19.71 20.43
N THR A 833 16.68 20.11 21.37
CA THR A 833 15.63 21.12 21.14
C THR A 833 15.80 22.29 22.10
N ASP A 834 15.09 23.39 21.85
CA ASP A 834 15.05 24.56 22.75
C ASP A 834 14.46 24.25 24.12
N HIS A 835 13.75 23.13 24.23
CA HIS A 835 13.13 22.62 25.45
C HIS A 835 13.95 21.49 26.09
N GLY A 836 15.23 21.35 25.72
CA GLY A 836 16.14 20.31 26.22
C GLY A 836 16.28 19.09 25.31
N PRO A 837 17.02 18.07 25.76
CA PRO A 837 17.26 16.86 24.98
C PRO A 837 15.96 16.08 24.70
N LEU A 838 15.86 15.53 23.50
CA LEU A 838 14.76 14.69 23.04
C LEU A 838 15.32 13.38 22.49
N GLU A 839 14.84 12.25 23.03
CA GLU A 839 15.14 10.92 22.54
C GLU A 839 13.89 10.30 21.92
N ALA A 840 14.00 9.73 20.72
CA ALA A 840 12.97 8.85 20.19
C ALA A 840 13.44 7.40 20.31
N CYS A 841 12.66 6.56 21.00
CA CYS A 841 13.04 5.20 21.37
C CYS A 841 12.07 4.17 20.77
N TRP A 842 12.61 3.08 20.22
CA TRP A 842 11.82 1.93 19.76
C TRP A 842 12.61 0.62 19.83
N SER A 843 11.93 -0.52 19.73
CA SER A 843 12.52 -1.85 19.66
C SER A 843 11.59 -2.85 18.96
N ALA A 844 12.12 -3.96 18.44
CA ALA A 844 11.26 -5.04 17.94
C ALA A 844 10.56 -5.79 19.10
N GLY A 845 11.25 -5.94 20.24
CA GLY A 845 10.68 -6.43 21.49
C GLY A 845 9.97 -5.32 22.27
N ASP A 846 9.31 -5.69 23.35
CA ASP A 846 8.54 -4.79 24.20
C ASP A 846 9.15 -4.66 25.60
N LEU A 847 9.51 -3.44 26.01
CA LEU A 847 10.16 -3.15 27.29
C LEU A 847 9.46 -1.99 28.03
N PRO A 848 9.25 -2.08 29.35
CA PRO A 848 8.88 -0.92 30.15
C PRO A 848 9.94 0.18 30.05
N LEU A 849 9.53 1.45 29.93
CA LEU A 849 10.46 2.59 29.90
C LEU A 849 11.36 2.65 31.14
N SER A 850 10.90 2.14 32.28
CA SER A 850 11.66 2.08 33.52
C SER A 850 12.92 1.22 33.48
N GLN A 851 13.03 0.31 32.50
CA GLN A 851 14.25 -0.44 32.25
C GLN A 851 15.22 0.30 31.30
N VAL A 852 14.76 1.37 30.65
CA VAL A 852 15.47 2.11 29.61
C VAL A 852 16.02 3.42 30.15
N LEU A 853 15.23 4.16 30.94
CA LEU A 853 15.59 5.44 31.56
C LEU A 853 15.01 5.52 32.98
N PRO A 854 15.78 6.03 33.98
CA PRO A 854 15.25 6.23 35.32
C PRO A 854 14.20 7.35 35.36
N ALA A 855 13.21 7.24 36.23
CA ALA A 855 12.12 8.22 36.35
C ALA A 855 12.65 9.65 36.57
N SER A 856 13.72 9.79 37.34
CA SER A 856 14.35 11.08 37.64
C SER A 856 14.92 11.81 36.41
N SER A 857 15.21 11.11 35.32
CA SER A 857 15.71 11.74 34.09
C SER A 857 14.61 12.11 33.10
N VAL A 858 13.38 11.61 33.27
CA VAL A 858 12.29 11.79 32.32
C VAL A 858 11.44 13.00 32.70
N VAL A 859 11.26 13.92 31.75
CA VAL A 859 10.40 15.11 31.91
C VAL A 859 9.02 14.85 31.31
N GLU A 860 8.98 14.25 30.12
CA GLU A 860 7.76 14.01 29.36
C GLU A 860 7.93 12.78 28.48
N VAL A 861 6.85 12.02 28.29
CA VAL A 861 6.79 10.90 27.33
C VAL A 861 5.59 11.09 26.42
N LYS A 862 5.78 10.93 25.11
CA LYS A 862 4.71 10.96 24.11
C LYS A 862 4.70 9.70 23.26
N ASP A 863 3.51 9.28 22.85
CA ASP A 863 3.31 8.16 21.91
C ASP A 863 3.66 8.53 20.47
N LEU A 864 3.52 7.57 19.56
CA LEU A 864 3.72 7.74 18.13
C LEU A 864 2.86 8.88 17.51
N MET A 865 1.69 9.15 18.10
CA MET A 865 0.75 10.18 17.63
C MET A 865 0.97 11.53 18.34
N GLY A 866 1.96 11.62 19.24
CA GLY A 866 2.28 12.84 19.98
C GLY A 866 1.42 13.09 21.23
N ASN A 867 0.64 12.12 21.69
CA ASN A 867 -0.13 12.22 22.93
C ASN A 867 0.74 11.88 24.14
N GLY A 868 0.54 12.56 25.27
CA GLY A 868 1.25 12.27 26.51
C GLY A 868 0.92 10.89 27.08
N ILE A 869 1.93 10.16 27.55
CA ILE A 869 1.80 8.89 28.28
C ILE A 869 2.45 9.03 29.66
N SER A 870 1.88 8.41 30.68
CA SER A 870 2.54 8.34 32.00
C SER A 870 3.79 7.45 31.96
N TYR A 871 4.82 7.81 32.72
CA TYR A 871 6.09 7.07 32.75
C TYR A 871 5.91 5.57 33.07
N ASP A 872 5.01 5.23 34.00
CA ASP A 872 4.75 3.84 34.42
C ASP A 872 4.03 3.01 33.35
N GLN A 873 3.30 3.66 32.44
CA GLN A 873 2.60 3.01 31.33
C GLN A 873 3.41 3.00 30.03
N ALA A 874 4.47 3.82 29.94
CA ALA A 874 5.26 3.96 28.74
C ALA A 874 6.08 2.69 28.46
N ARG A 875 6.07 2.28 27.19
CA ARG A 875 6.79 1.09 26.72
C ARG A 875 7.58 1.42 25.47
N VAL A 876 8.81 0.94 25.41
CA VAL A 876 9.62 0.92 24.20
C VAL A 876 9.27 -0.34 23.43
N SER A 877 8.64 -0.17 22.28
CA SER A 877 8.11 -1.25 21.44
C SER A 877 8.33 -0.93 19.96
N LYS A 878 7.69 -1.66 19.05
CA LYS A 878 7.75 -1.39 17.61
C LYS A 878 7.20 -0.01 17.24
N PHE A 879 6.36 0.56 18.10
CA PHE A 879 5.86 1.93 18.00
C PHE A 879 6.82 2.88 18.73
N PRO A 880 7.45 3.84 18.03
CA PRO A 880 8.29 4.84 18.67
C PRO A 880 7.58 5.62 19.75
N ILE A 881 8.29 5.88 20.84
CA ILE A 881 7.93 6.89 21.84
C ILE A 881 8.95 8.02 21.82
N TYR A 882 8.51 9.22 22.18
CA TYR A 882 9.36 10.40 22.30
C TYR A 882 9.53 10.74 23.79
N VAL A 883 10.76 10.80 24.26
CA VAL A 883 11.11 11.02 25.66
C VAL A 883 11.93 12.29 25.77
N ARG A 884 11.39 13.30 26.45
CA ARG A 884 12.16 14.49 26.83
C ARG A 884 12.88 14.20 28.13
N THR A 885 14.19 14.44 28.17
CA THR A 885 15.00 14.18 29.36
C THR A 885 15.51 15.48 29.98
N GLN A 886 15.88 15.43 31.27
CA GLN A 886 16.55 16.56 31.92
C GLN A 886 17.90 16.82 31.23
N ALA A 887 18.25 18.08 31.03
CA ALA A 887 19.60 18.43 30.60
C ALA A 887 20.58 17.95 31.69
N THR A 888 21.54 17.10 31.31
CA THR A 888 22.65 16.76 32.21
C THR A 888 23.39 18.07 32.56
N PRO A 889 23.56 18.41 33.84
CA PRO A 889 24.18 19.67 34.27
C PRO A 889 25.62 19.83 33.77
#